data_AF-A0AAJ4XQK2-F1
#
_entry.id   AF-A0AAJ4XQK2-F1
#
_cell.length_a   1.000
_cell.length_b   1.000
_cell.length_c   1.000
_cell.angle_alpha   90.00
_cell.angle_beta   90.00
_cell.angle_gamma   90.00
#
_symmetry.space_group_name_H-M   'P 1'
#
loop_
_entity.id
_entity.type
_entity.pdbx_description
1 polymer ?
#
loop_
_entity_poly.entity_id
_entity_poly.type
_entity_poly.pdbx_seq_one_letter_code
_entity_poly.pdbx_strand_id
1 'polypeptide(L)'
;MPPRKRTNGNSQPSTPTKKTKTRNQSSLTSFFASPSSKSTATVVDEPTTPTTNAAKANQKQLVIDLVEEEDADVEATVSKQVKLQEEGDAAIAAQLAAQEAGLSVEMYRTRMQDDEDLARRLHLEWSGEQDQSARKTDDNNQAGPSEYPPRTVSPPDPPSTPSKKPLPISALDSTSKKTPPTPKIVDLAALDASIQAIKLGEDIFVFDPWSIDTSSWPAIVNKDGNLVSTTPYALLTHAFVLISATRSRLAITTLLTNLLRIVRAHDPESLLPTVYLVSNHIAPPYDGVELGLGGSIINKAIKSVTGKSARFMKQVWDRTGDPGDVAYEAKKDVKALVRPAPITVQRLFSNLHSIAKLSGTGSANQKLGYVTKLLVASRGEETRFLVRTFISHLRIQAVRTTIATALARTFALIEESSTSIEPSHPREKERAAQLLIYPYERKGILANAIKPKERQDPNRLALMERLARAEKLVREVRARHPNFGVIVHSLLQYGLAGLSEHVPLRIGTPISPMLGSITRSLGAMHDKLGPRAFVSEFKYDGQRCQIHAVYVPRSAGPEARRSVREETSSKAGKWVGKDGEIYVRLFSRHLEEMTEKYPDITDMVPILMGQETEDDANIGGNAFVDSNASSFKAQSKTFECEANVTKQEEEVGLVTESRRQPITSFIMDAEVVAMDLDGRLLPFQTLANRSRKDVNLHDIKVKVGVFAFDLMYLDGESLLKSSFRTRRNLLHGRFLPLSPQSPLIAKFAHVRSCESTDPDDVARFFTQAQEYKCEGIMVKSLDHHWEAPTQSKDFESDQEDQGEEGEEAGRLTKLADVVDDDLAMDNEDEAVKTLDDNKRHGSSSTASGVVWAENVGKGVNGRGKALLSTYEPDKRCESWLKVKKDYVEGLGDSLDLVPIGAWHGMGRKATWWSPMLLALYDPTTGVLQAVCKCISGFTDAFYKDLNVRYAEGSDTCVRARWGEANPFGIEVETGNLWPDVWWKPQEVWEIRGADVTISPNYTAAIGLVTEEKGLSIRFPRFIKGREDKTIEQASTPASLAKIYFEQQKAAPAPGGEAKGQGDEDEVASEDEAEDDDQVKASVDDDFEL
;
A
#
# COMPACT_ATOMS: atom_id res chain seq x y z
N MET A 1 43.56 59.02 29.62
CA MET A 1 44.91 59.18 30.21
C MET A 1 45.56 57.80 30.37
N PRO A 2 46.86 57.60 30.05
CA PRO A 2 47.70 56.55 30.65
C PRO A 2 48.20 57.00 32.05
N PRO A 3 48.96 56.20 32.86
CA PRO A 3 49.56 54.86 32.67
C PRO A 3 48.98 53.82 33.69
N ARG A 4 49.45 52.58 33.94
CA ARG A 4 50.79 51.92 34.02
C ARG A 4 50.69 50.45 33.54
N LYS A 5 51.59 49.93 32.68
CA LYS A 5 52.94 49.37 32.96
C LYS A 5 52.91 48.16 33.92
N ARG A 6 53.09 46.91 33.42
CA ARG A 6 54.36 46.17 33.12
C ARG A 6 54.90 45.42 34.35
N THR A 7 55.60 44.26 34.29
CA THR A 7 56.24 43.42 33.22
C THR A 7 56.32 41.97 33.77
N ASN A 8 56.65 40.85 33.10
CA ASN A 8 57.23 40.48 31.77
C ASN A 8 56.23 39.56 31.01
N GLY A 9 56.50 38.81 29.92
CA GLY A 9 57.70 38.55 29.09
C GLY A 9 58.37 37.19 29.43
N ASN A 10 58.60 36.24 28.51
CA ASN A 10 58.61 36.18 27.03
C ASN A 10 58.07 34.81 26.55
N SER A 11 57.77 34.49 25.27
CA SER A 11 57.86 35.17 23.95
C SER A 11 56.94 34.49 22.92
N GLN A 12 56.50 35.21 21.88
CA GLN A 12 55.97 34.64 20.61
C GLN A 12 57.00 34.80 19.46
N PRO A 13 56.73 34.30 18.22
CA PRO A 13 55.98 35.14 17.27
C PRO A 13 54.97 34.42 16.33
N SER A 14 54.05 35.24 15.77
CA SER A 14 53.39 35.13 14.45
C SER A 14 52.36 34.03 14.13
N THR A 15 51.30 34.47 13.44
CA THR A 15 50.15 33.74 12.86
C THR A 15 50.24 33.71 11.31
N PRO A 16 49.20 33.36 10.52
CA PRO A 16 48.65 32.01 10.29
C PRO A 16 48.53 31.64 8.77
N THR A 17 48.35 30.36 8.38
CA THR A 17 47.84 30.04 7.00
C THR A 17 47.29 28.60 6.80
N LYS A 18 46.61 28.37 5.66
CA LYS A 18 45.78 27.19 5.27
C LYS A 18 46.52 26.10 4.47
N LYS A 19 46.00 24.86 4.48
CA LYS A 19 45.63 23.95 3.33
C LYS A 19 45.34 22.52 3.88
N THR A 20 44.15 21.89 3.77
CA THR A 20 43.41 21.28 2.63
C THR A 20 44.08 20.05 1.97
N LYS A 21 43.40 18.96 1.55
CA LYS A 21 41.94 18.66 1.46
C LYS A 21 41.63 17.13 1.54
N THR A 22 40.34 16.80 1.50
CA THR A 22 39.68 15.48 1.65
C THR A 22 39.59 14.60 0.38
N ARG A 23 39.26 13.31 0.54
CA ARG A 23 38.48 12.52 -0.45
C ARG A 23 37.52 11.56 0.28
N ASN A 24 36.22 11.66 0.01
CA ASN A 24 35.20 10.71 0.49
C ASN A 24 34.16 10.49 -0.62
N GLN A 25 33.56 9.29 -0.73
CA GLN A 25 32.82 8.87 -1.93
C GLN A 25 31.29 8.99 -1.80
N SER A 26 30.59 9.16 -2.92
CA SER A 26 29.13 9.30 -2.97
C SER A 26 28.40 7.97 -2.76
N SER A 27 27.34 7.99 -1.95
CA SER A 27 26.61 6.77 -1.55
C SER A 27 25.51 6.36 -2.54
N LEU A 28 25.46 5.07 -2.85
CA LEU A 28 24.47 4.41 -3.71
C LEU A 28 23.13 4.06 -3.00
N THR A 29 22.87 4.64 -1.84
CA THR A 29 21.73 4.28 -0.97
C THR A 29 20.41 4.95 -1.33
N SER A 30 20.42 6.08 -2.06
CA SER A 30 19.21 6.86 -2.37
C SER A 30 18.28 6.22 -3.41
N PHE A 31 18.79 5.36 -4.29
CA PHE A 31 18.06 4.85 -5.47
C PHE A 31 16.82 3.98 -5.20
N PHE A 32 16.57 3.58 -3.94
CA PHE A 32 15.47 2.68 -3.55
C PHE A 32 14.71 3.14 -2.30
N ALA A 33 14.86 4.40 -1.88
CA ALA A 33 14.24 4.92 -0.67
C ALA A 33 13.10 5.91 -0.98
N SER A 34 11.94 5.70 -0.36
CA SER A 34 11.06 6.82 -0.02
C SER A 34 11.66 7.58 1.20
N PRO A 35 11.47 8.90 1.32
CA PRO A 35 12.44 9.75 2.01
C PRO A 35 12.32 9.78 3.54
N SER A 36 13.47 9.78 4.24
CA SER A 36 13.58 10.29 5.61
C SER A 36 14.98 10.89 5.94
N SER A 37 15.02 12.22 6.00
CA SER A 37 15.84 13.09 6.88
C SER A 37 17.40 13.02 6.92
N LYS A 38 18.01 14.24 6.91
CA LYS A 38 19.39 14.65 7.28
C LYS A 38 20.51 14.39 6.24
N SER A 39 21.44 15.31 5.94
CA SER A 39 21.55 16.76 6.30
C SER A 39 22.68 17.48 5.51
N THR A 40 22.49 18.77 5.14
CA THR A 40 23.43 19.95 5.08
C THR A 40 24.94 19.79 4.73
N ALA A 41 25.64 20.69 4.01
CA ALA A 41 25.31 21.98 3.32
C ALA A 41 26.39 22.36 2.24
N THR A 42 26.34 23.60 1.71
CA THR A 42 27.08 24.27 0.59
C THR A 42 28.63 24.43 0.77
N VAL A 43 29.54 24.55 -0.23
CA VAL A 43 29.63 25.26 -1.56
C VAL A 43 29.95 26.77 -1.40
N VAL A 44 30.83 27.49 -2.13
CA VAL A 44 31.44 27.39 -3.50
C VAL A 44 32.98 27.08 -3.50
N ASP A 45 33.97 27.53 -4.32
CA ASP A 45 34.14 28.55 -5.41
C ASP A 45 35.37 28.24 -6.36
N GLU A 46 35.66 29.08 -7.39
CA GLU A 46 36.71 28.96 -8.45
C GLU A 46 37.83 30.09 -8.37
N PRO A 47 38.74 30.43 -9.36
CA PRO A 47 38.76 30.17 -10.82
C PRO A 47 40.09 29.80 -11.56
N THR A 48 39.97 29.58 -12.90
CA THR A 48 40.96 29.69 -14.02
C THR A 48 41.87 28.50 -14.49
N THR A 49 41.45 27.88 -15.63
CA THR A 49 42.09 27.65 -16.98
C THR A 49 43.63 27.83 -17.23
N PRO A 50 44.26 27.36 -18.36
CA PRO A 50 43.70 26.89 -19.66
C PRO A 50 44.33 25.68 -20.44
N THR A 51 43.58 25.17 -21.44
CA THR A 51 43.96 24.59 -22.76
C THR A 51 45.06 23.52 -22.96
N THR A 52 44.73 22.43 -23.71
CA THR A 52 45.13 22.23 -25.14
C THR A 52 44.46 20.98 -25.77
N ASN A 53 44.61 20.76 -27.09
CA ASN A 53 43.77 19.86 -27.91
C ASN A 53 44.53 18.74 -28.66
N ALA A 54 43.77 17.66 -28.97
CA ALA A 54 43.86 16.78 -30.15
C ALA A 54 45.09 15.89 -30.44
N ALA A 55 44.85 14.58 -30.64
CA ALA A 55 45.47 13.77 -31.70
C ALA A 55 44.73 12.42 -31.92
N LYS A 56 44.51 12.03 -33.19
CA LYS A 56 44.33 10.65 -33.73
C LYS A 56 43.21 9.78 -33.11
N ALA A 57 42.19 9.30 -33.83
CA ALA A 57 41.87 9.32 -35.25
C ALA A 57 42.92 8.67 -36.19
N ASN A 58 43.04 7.34 -36.14
CA ASN A 58 43.06 6.42 -37.31
C ASN A 58 43.53 5.01 -36.93
N GLN A 59 42.61 4.03 -36.91
CA GLN A 59 42.69 2.81 -37.74
C GLN A 59 41.51 1.86 -37.48
N LYS A 60 40.76 1.59 -38.57
CA LYS A 60 39.93 0.41 -38.79
C LYS A 60 40.26 -0.10 -40.20
N GLN A 61 39.79 -1.31 -40.51
CA GLN A 61 39.85 -2.00 -41.81
C GLN A 61 41.19 -2.68 -42.15
N LEU A 62 41.06 -3.86 -42.80
CA LEU A 62 42.01 -5.00 -42.96
C LEU A 62 41.83 -6.07 -41.86
N VAL A 63 41.42 -7.32 -42.14
CA VAL A 63 40.97 -8.02 -43.38
C VAL A 63 39.77 -8.91 -43.04
N ILE A 64 38.96 -9.28 -44.04
CA ILE A 64 38.03 -10.44 -44.00
C ILE A 64 38.37 -11.34 -45.20
N ASP A 65 38.26 -12.67 -44.99
CA ASP A 65 38.01 -13.78 -45.96
C ASP A 65 39.02 -14.95 -45.97
N LEU A 66 38.46 -16.15 -46.26
CA LEU A 66 39.09 -17.46 -46.59
C LEU A 66 39.74 -18.31 -45.46
N VAL A 67 38.88 -19.01 -44.70
CA VAL A 67 38.63 -20.49 -44.69
C VAL A 67 39.80 -21.49 -44.87
N GLU A 68 39.82 -22.54 -44.01
CA GLU A 68 40.54 -23.85 -44.08
C GLU A 68 42.10 -23.80 -44.09
N GLU A 69 42.88 -24.35 -43.15
CA GLU A 69 42.86 -25.71 -42.53
C GLU A 69 43.23 -25.71 -41.01
N GLU A 70 43.44 -26.89 -40.40
CA GLU A 70 43.78 -27.07 -38.97
C GLU A 70 45.30 -26.95 -38.70
N ASP A 71 45.73 -26.07 -37.78
CA ASP A 71 47.06 -26.15 -37.16
C ASP A 71 47.13 -25.46 -35.78
N ALA A 72 47.89 -26.04 -34.83
CA ALA A 72 47.71 -25.75 -33.39
C ALA A 72 48.61 -24.61 -32.82
N ASP A 73 49.66 -24.19 -33.52
CA ASP A 73 50.71 -23.31 -32.94
C ASP A 73 50.35 -21.81 -32.89
N VAL A 74 49.21 -21.39 -33.43
CA VAL A 74 48.77 -19.98 -33.42
C VAL A 74 48.35 -19.52 -32.01
N GLU A 75 47.64 -20.36 -31.25
CA GLU A 75 47.02 -19.98 -29.97
C GLU A 75 48.05 -19.64 -28.89
N ALA A 76 49.19 -20.34 -28.87
CA ALA A 76 50.31 -20.07 -27.97
C ALA A 76 50.96 -18.70 -28.24
N THR A 77 51.03 -18.29 -29.51
CA THR A 77 51.61 -17.00 -29.92
C THR A 77 50.71 -15.83 -29.55
N VAL A 78 49.40 -15.95 -29.82
CA VAL A 78 48.38 -14.95 -29.43
C VAL A 78 48.33 -14.79 -27.91
N SER A 79 48.28 -15.91 -27.16
CA SER A 79 48.26 -15.90 -25.69
C SER A 79 49.45 -15.17 -25.08
N LYS A 80 50.63 -15.24 -25.73
CA LYS A 80 51.85 -14.56 -25.27
C LYS A 80 51.83 -13.07 -25.54
N GLN A 81 51.25 -12.63 -26.66
CA GLN A 81 51.06 -11.21 -26.97
C GLN A 81 50.00 -10.56 -26.07
N VAL A 82 48.86 -11.22 -25.84
CA VAL A 82 47.81 -10.72 -24.93
C VAL A 82 48.38 -10.48 -23.53
N LYS A 83 49.16 -11.44 -23.00
CA LYS A 83 49.72 -11.31 -21.64
C LYS A 83 50.75 -10.17 -21.52
N LEU A 84 51.59 -9.97 -22.54
CA LEU A 84 52.50 -8.82 -22.61
C LEU A 84 51.75 -7.48 -22.71
N GLN A 85 50.57 -7.47 -23.33
CA GLN A 85 49.72 -6.28 -23.38
C GLN A 85 49.01 -6.01 -22.05
N GLU A 86 48.49 -7.05 -21.37
CA GLU A 86 47.90 -6.91 -20.02
C GLU A 86 48.94 -6.43 -18.99
N GLU A 87 50.17 -6.93 -19.03
CA GLU A 87 51.27 -6.47 -18.17
C GLU A 87 51.68 -5.02 -18.50
N GLY A 88 51.64 -4.63 -19.78
CA GLY A 88 51.86 -3.25 -20.23
C GLY A 88 50.78 -2.27 -19.76
N ASP A 89 49.50 -2.62 -19.96
CA ASP A 89 48.36 -1.81 -19.55
C ASP A 89 48.29 -1.69 -18.02
N ALA A 90 48.62 -2.74 -17.27
CA ALA A 90 48.74 -2.70 -15.81
C ALA A 90 49.90 -1.78 -15.34
N ALA A 91 51.03 -1.78 -16.05
CA ALA A 91 52.14 -0.87 -15.75
C ALA A 91 51.77 0.59 -16.03
N ILE A 92 51.09 0.87 -17.14
CA ILE A 92 50.60 2.21 -17.50
C ILE A 92 49.54 2.68 -16.49
N ALA A 93 48.61 1.83 -16.08
CA ALA A 93 47.61 2.14 -15.05
C ALA A 93 48.25 2.45 -13.69
N ALA A 94 49.25 1.67 -13.27
CA ALA A 94 50.00 1.94 -12.04
C ALA A 94 50.80 3.25 -12.12
N GLN A 95 51.35 3.59 -13.29
CA GLN A 95 52.09 4.83 -13.51
C GLN A 95 51.16 6.07 -13.51
N LEU A 96 49.99 5.98 -14.15
CA LEU A 96 48.95 7.02 -14.09
C LEU A 96 48.41 7.22 -12.66
N ALA A 97 48.14 6.14 -11.93
CA ALA A 97 47.64 6.23 -10.56
C ALA A 97 48.69 6.78 -9.58
N ALA A 98 49.97 6.42 -9.75
CA ALA A 98 51.07 7.05 -9.02
C ALA A 98 51.19 8.55 -9.32
N GLN A 99 50.98 8.95 -10.59
CA GLN A 99 50.96 10.35 -11.01
C GLN A 99 49.76 11.13 -10.44
N GLU A 100 48.54 10.55 -10.42
CA GLU A 100 47.36 11.14 -9.75
C GLU A 100 47.59 11.28 -8.22
N ALA A 101 48.32 10.34 -7.62
CA ALA A 101 48.68 10.34 -6.20
C ALA A 101 49.90 11.23 -5.85
N GLY A 102 50.63 11.76 -6.84
CA GLY A 102 51.85 12.56 -6.63
C GLY A 102 53.04 11.77 -6.07
N LEU A 103 53.09 10.45 -6.30
CA LEU A 103 54.11 9.53 -5.80
C LEU A 103 54.97 8.96 -6.94
N SER A 104 56.16 8.44 -6.60
CA SER A 104 56.87 7.56 -7.54
C SER A 104 56.11 6.24 -7.69
N VAL A 105 56.20 5.58 -8.85
CA VAL A 105 55.48 4.32 -9.11
C VAL A 105 55.86 3.24 -8.09
N GLU A 106 57.10 3.25 -7.62
CA GLU A 106 57.60 2.30 -6.62
C GLU A 106 57.05 2.58 -5.21
N MET A 107 56.97 3.85 -4.79
CA MET A 107 56.32 4.21 -3.53
C MET A 107 54.80 4.00 -3.59
N TYR A 108 54.18 4.17 -4.75
CA TYR A 108 52.77 3.86 -4.97
C TYR A 108 52.51 2.35 -4.83
N ARG A 109 53.35 1.49 -5.42
CA ARG A 109 53.28 0.03 -5.25
C ARG A 109 53.51 -0.39 -3.79
N THR A 110 54.58 0.10 -3.16
CA THR A 110 54.88 -0.18 -1.74
C THR A 110 53.69 0.16 -0.87
N ARG A 111 53.14 1.37 -1.03
CA ARG A 111 51.97 1.83 -0.27
C ARG A 111 50.70 1.00 -0.52
N MET A 112 50.43 0.59 -1.75
CA MET A 112 49.29 -0.29 -2.06
C MET A 112 49.44 -1.66 -1.38
N GLN A 113 50.68 -2.14 -1.22
CA GLN A 113 50.99 -3.40 -0.56
C GLN A 113 50.95 -3.26 0.98
N ASP A 114 51.43 -2.15 1.54
CA ASP A 114 51.24 -1.77 2.95
C ASP A 114 49.74 -1.64 3.31
N ASP A 115 48.95 -1.00 2.45
CA ASP A 115 47.49 -0.85 2.61
C ASP A 115 46.77 -2.22 2.50
N GLU A 116 47.25 -3.15 1.67
CA GLU A 116 46.72 -4.52 1.60
C GLU A 116 47.08 -5.36 2.83
N ASP A 117 48.33 -5.33 3.31
CA ASP A 117 48.75 -6.05 4.50
C ASP A 117 48.13 -5.45 5.79
N LEU A 118 47.88 -4.13 5.83
CA LEU A 118 47.08 -3.49 6.86
C LEU A 118 45.62 -3.96 6.80
N ALA A 119 45.02 -4.07 5.61
CA ALA A 119 43.66 -4.60 5.45
C ALA A 119 43.58 -6.08 5.86
N ARG A 120 44.59 -6.91 5.57
CA ARG A 120 44.68 -8.29 6.03
C ARG A 120 44.82 -8.36 7.56
N ARG A 121 45.67 -7.54 8.17
CA ARG A 121 45.80 -7.44 9.64
C ARG A 121 44.48 -7.06 10.31
N LEU A 122 43.84 -5.99 9.85
CA LEU A 122 42.54 -5.55 10.35
C LEU A 122 41.45 -6.60 10.13
N HIS A 123 41.55 -7.43 9.07
CA HIS A 123 40.62 -8.53 8.86
C HIS A 123 40.78 -9.64 9.92
N LEU A 124 42.01 -10.03 10.26
CA LEU A 124 42.29 -10.98 11.36
C LEU A 124 41.88 -10.41 12.73
N GLU A 125 42.17 -9.13 12.97
CA GLU A 125 41.82 -8.43 14.21
C GLU A 125 40.30 -8.31 14.42
N TRP A 126 39.53 -8.26 13.33
CA TRP A 126 38.05 -8.27 13.36
C TRP A 126 37.44 -9.68 13.30
N SER A 127 38.13 -10.69 12.77
CA SER A 127 37.58 -12.06 12.65
C SER A 127 37.56 -12.83 13.99
N GLY A 128 38.28 -12.36 15.01
CA GLY A 128 38.07 -12.79 16.39
C GLY A 128 38.68 -14.13 16.79
N GLU A 129 39.68 -14.62 16.04
CA GLU A 129 40.48 -15.77 16.45
C GLU A 129 41.73 -15.31 17.23
N GLN A 130 41.74 -15.54 18.54
CA GLN A 130 42.93 -15.52 19.38
C GLN A 130 42.89 -16.75 20.29
N ASP A 131 44.00 -17.48 20.41
CA ASP A 131 44.15 -18.56 21.37
C ASP A 131 45.35 -18.32 22.30
N GLN A 132 45.07 -18.29 23.60
CA GLN A 132 45.97 -18.32 24.77
C GLN A 132 46.95 -17.11 24.93
N SER A 133 47.15 -16.56 26.13
CA SER A 133 47.30 -17.31 27.38
C SER A 133 47.26 -16.47 28.68
N ALA A 134 47.04 -17.20 29.78
CA ALA A 134 47.56 -16.97 31.14
C ALA A 134 46.94 -15.93 32.10
N ARG A 135 46.43 -16.47 33.24
CA ARG A 135 46.23 -15.86 34.58
C ARG A 135 45.00 -14.94 34.68
N LYS A 136 44.20 -14.98 35.77
CA LYS A 136 44.50 -15.34 37.18
C LYS A 136 43.20 -15.74 37.94
N THR A 137 43.33 -16.38 39.11
CA THR A 137 42.49 -16.32 40.35
C THR A 137 41.03 -15.83 40.27
N ASP A 138 40.02 -16.45 40.89
CA ASP A 138 39.99 -17.34 42.07
C ASP A 138 38.86 -18.39 42.01
N ASP A 139 39.03 -19.53 42.70
CA ASP A 139 37.99 -20.09 43.58
C ASP A 139 38.65 -21.00 44.64
N ASN A 140 38.11 -21.04 45.87
CA ASN A 140 38.71 -21.81 46.98
C ASN A 140 37.75 -22.09 48.14
N ASN A 141 37.32 -23.35 48.28
CA ASN A 141 37.33 -24.04 49.57
C ASN A 141 37.16 -25.56 49.44
N GLN A 142 38.20 -26.30 49.86
CA GLN A 142 38.20 -27.50 50.74
C GLN A 142 37.22 -28.68 50.44
N ALA A 143 37.63 -29.96 50.44
CA ALA A 143 38.88 -30.58 50.90
C ALA A 143 39.22 -31.89 50.12
N GLY A 144 40.47 -32.38 50.28
CA GLY A 144 40.95 -33.69 49.78
C GLY A 144 40.78 -34.85 50.79
N PRO A 145 41.52 -35.98 50.68
CA PRO A 145 42.82 -36.17 50.01
C PRO A 145 42.81 -37.12 48.78
N SER A 146 44.00 -37.51 48.30
CA SER A 146 44.27 -38.24 47.03
C SER A 146 45.42 -39.23 47.19
N GLU A 147 45.47 -40.31 46.38
CA GLU A 147 46.66 -41.20 46.29
C GLU A 147 46.91 -41.81 44.88
N TYR A 148 47.63 -41.04 44.05
CA TYR A 148 48.63 -41.36 42.98
C TYR A 148 48.41 -42.41 41.82
N PRO A 149 49.06 -42.23 40.61
CA PRO A 149 48.74 -42.94 39.35
C PRO A 149 49.75 -44.06 38.94
N PRO A 150 50.69 -44.06 37.92
CA PRO A 150 51.15 -43.06 36.91
C PRO A 150 51.44 -43.54 35.42
N ARG A 151 51.59 -42.58 34.48
CA ARG A 151 52.36 -42.63 33.17
C ARG A 151 51.82 -43.51 31.99
N THR A 152 52.13 -43.28 30.68
CA THR A 152 53.06 -42.34 29.98
C THR A 152 52.63 -41.92 28.53
N VAL A 153 52.74 -40.62 28.25
CA VAL A 153 52.95 -39.80 27.00
C VAL A 153 53.23 -40.45 25.61
N SER A 154 52.65 -39.89 24.50
CA SER A 154 53.31 -39.44 23.21
C SER A 154 52.32 -39.23 22.00
N PRO A 155 52.69 -38.49 20.91
CA PRO A 155 51.70 -37.80 20.03
C PRO A 155 51.62 -38.27 18.53
N PRO A 156 50.65 -37.75 17.73
CA PRO A 156 50.48 -38.01 16.28
C PRO A 156 50.92 -36.87 15.34
N ASP A 157 51.08 -37.17 14.04
CA ASP A 157 51.45 -36.23 12.94
C ASP A 157 50.81 -36.69 11.57
N PRO A 158 51.01 -36.08 10.37
CA PRO A 158 49.89 -35.81 9.44
C PRO A 158 49.68 -36.81 8.27
N PRO A 159 48.57 -36.68 7.49
CA PRO A 159 48.14 -37.68 6.50
C PRO A 159 48.56 -37.41 5.04
N SER A 160 48.52 -38.46 4.21
CA SER A 160 48.57 -38.38 2.74
C SER A 160 47.68 -39.43 2.06
N THR A 161 47.44 -39.29 0.75
CA THR A 161 46.44 -40.04 -0.04
C THR A 161 46.92 -41.39 -0.60
N PRO A 162 45.97 -42.26 -1.00
CA PRO A 162 46.18 -43.10 -2.18
C PRO A 162 44.97 -43.12 -3.14
N SER A 163 45.13 -43.74 -4.32
CA SER A 163 44.11 -43.83 -5.37
C SER A 163 44.24 -45.11 -6.22
N LYS A 164 43.20 -45.42 -7.00
CA LYS A 164 43.11 -46.42 -8.11
C LYS A 164 43.08 -47.94 -7.79
N LYS A 165 41.83 -48.46 -7.85
CA LYS A 165 41.36 -49.56 -8.73
C LYS A 165 41.73 -51.04 -8.42
N PRO A 166 41.00 -52.04 -8.99
CA PRO A 166 40.64 -53.28 -8.25
C PRO A 166 41.01 -54.61 -8.95
N LEU A 167 40.70 -55.74 -8.30
CA LEU A 167 40.42 -57.10 -8.85
C LEU A 167 39.69 -57.95 -7.74
N PRO A 168 39.16 -59.19 -7.95
CA PRO A 168 37.69 -59.33 -7.94
C PRO A 168 37.06 -60.44 -7.05
N ILE A 169 35.74 -60.28 -6.83
CA ILE A 169 34.65 -61.30 -6.71
C ILE A 169 34.82 -62.48 -5.74
N SER A 170 33.94 -62.55 -4.72
CA SER A 170 33.22 -63.79 -4.36
C SER A 170 31.84 -63.49 -3.77
N ALA A 171 30.88 -64.39 -4.04
CA ALA A 171 29.46 -64.44 -3.68
C ALA A 171 29.14 -64.28 -2.16
N LEU A 172 27.92 -63.98 -1.67
CA LEU A 172 26.56 -63.99 -2.25
C LEU A 172 25.57 -63.10 -1.43
N ASP A 173 24.38 -62.85 -1.98
CA ASP A 173 23.07 -62.56 -1.34
C ASP A 173 22.77 -61.31 -0.44
N SER A 174 22.34 -60.25 -1.13
CA SER A 174 20.95 -59.74 -1.16
C SER A 174 20.24 -59.21 0.13
N THR A 175 20.43 -57.91 0.41
CA THR A 175 19.29 -57.02 0.79
C THR A 175 19.39 -55.67 0.07
N SER A 176 18.32 -55.24 -0.61
CA SER A 176 18.33 -54.08 -1.50
C SER A 176 17.99 -52.76 -0.79
N LYS A 177 18.98 -52.17 -0.11
CA LYS A 177 18.90 -50.75 0.30
C LYS A 177 18.86 -49.85 -0.95
N LYS A 178 17.66 -49.40 -1.33
CA LYS A 178 17.48 -48.40 -2.40
C LYS A 178 18.25 -47.12 -2.07
N THR A 179 19.22 -46.76 -2.89
CA THR A 179 19.78 -45.40 -2.92
C THR A 179 18.68 -44.40 -3.31
N PRO A 180 18.64 -43.19 -2.74
CA PRO A 180 17.66 -42.18 -3.12
C PRO A 180 17.83 -41.80 -4.60
N PRO A 181 16.73 -41.52 -5.33
CA PRO A 181 16.79 -41.20 -6.75
C PRO A 181 17.50 -39.87 -6.97
N THR A 182 18.64 -39.89 -7.66
CA THR A 182 19.33 -38.67 -8.08
C THR A 182 18.48 -37.91 -9.11
N PRO A 183 18.22 -36.61 -8.93
CA PRO A 183 17.41 -35.84 -9.87
C PRO A 183 18.08 -35.77 -11.24
N LYS A 184 17.30 -35.92 -12.31
CA LYS A 184 17.78 -35.80 -13.70
C LYS A 184 18.35 -34.40 -13.95
N ILE A 185 19.37 -34.32 -14.80
CA ILE A 185 19.81 -33.04 -15.38
C ILE A 185 18.70 -32.58 -16.33
N VAL A 186 18.08 -31.45 -16.04
CA VAL A 186 17.03 -30.83 -16.86
C VAL A 186 17.68 -30.09 -18.03
N ASP A 187 17.26 -30.35 -19.26
CA ASP A 187 17.60 -29.47 -20.37
C ASP A 187 16.83 -28.15 -20.23
N LEU A 188 17.59 -27.11 -19.95
CA LEU A 188 17.10 -25.78 -19.63
C LEU A 188 16.58 -25.05 -20.89
N ALA A 189 17.17 -25.30 -22.05
CA ALA A 189 16.74 -24.69 -23.31
C ALA A 189 15.47 -25.34 -23.83
N ALA A 190 15.37 -26.67 -23.75
CA ALA A 190 14.15 -27.40 -24.06
C ALA A 190 13.00 -27.04 -23.10
N LEU A 191 13.29 -26.90 -21.80
CA LEU A 191 12.30 -26.43 -20.82
C LEU A 191 11.80 -25.02 -21.16
N ASP A 192 12.70 -24.05 -21.31
CA ASP A 192 12.31 -22.66 -21.59
C ASP A 192 11.50 -22.54 -22.90
N ALA A 193 11.86 -23.31 -23.95
CA ALA A 193 11.12 -23.36 -25.22
C ALA A 193 9.73 -24.02 -25.07
N SER A 194 9.64 -25.13 -24.32
CA SER A 194 8.37 -25.82 -24.05
C SER A 194 7.37 -24.93 -23.31
N ILE A 195 7.85 -24.12 -22.36
CA ILE A 195 7.02 -23.14 -21.62
C ILE A 195 6.55 -22.01 -22.53
N GLN A 196 7.44 -21.44 -23.36
CA GLN A 196 7.09 -20.37 -24.29
C GLN A 196 6.04 -20.80 -25.34
N ALA A 197 6.01 -22.08 -25.71
CA ALA A 197 5.01 -22.65 -26.60
C ALA A 197 3.59 -22.74 -26.00
N ILE A 198 3.43 -22.60 -24.67
CA ILE A 198 2.13 -22.71 -24.00
C ILE A 198 1.27 -21.47 -24.32
N LYS A 199 0.15 -21.71 -25.02
CA LYS A 199 -0.83 -20.70 -25.45
C LYS A 199 -1.77 -20.26 -24.32
N LEU A 200 -1.22 -19.69 -23.24
CA LEU A 200 -2.02 -19.25 -22.07
C LEU A 200 -3.18 -18.29 -22.43
N GLY A 201 -3.10 -17.56 -23.54
CA GLY A 201 -4.15 -16.65 -24.03
C GLY A 201 -5.28 -17.31 -24.81
N GLU A 202 -5.27 -18.62 -25.00
CA GLU A 202 -6.32 -19.39 -25.68
C GLU A 202 -7.66 -19.38 -24.91
N ASP A 203 -8.77 -19.59 -25.61
CA ASP A 203 -10.11 -19.50 -25.04
C ASP A 203 -10.31 -20.51 -23.90
N ILE A 204 -10.82 -20.06 -22.75
CA ILE A 204 -10.93 -20.88 -21.52
C ILE A 204 -11.85 -22.09 -21.68
N PHE A 205 -12.70 -22.14 -22.71
CA PHE A 205 -13.53 -23.31 -23.02
C PHE A 205 -12.85 -24.32 -23.97
N VAL A 206 -11.83 -23.89 -24.72
CA VAL A 206 -11.07 -24.72 -25.66
C VAL A 206 -9.76 -25.22 -25.05
N PHE A 207 -9.09 -24.40 -24.26
CA PHE A 207 -7.81 -24.72 -23.63
C PHE A 207 -7.94 -25.92 -22.67
N ASP A 208 -7.14 -26.96 -22.89
CA ASP A 208 -7.01 -28.13 -22.01
C ASP A 208 -5.67 -28.09 -21.23
N PRO A 209 -5.68 -28.02 -19.89
CA PRO A 209 -4.46 -28.05 -19.09
C PRO A 209 -3.73 -29.41 -19.12
N TRP A 210 -4.38 -30.52 -19.48
CA TRP A 210 -3.77 -31.85 -19.46
C TRP A 210 -2.94 -32.17 -20.71
N SER A 211 -3.20 -31.47 -21.82
CA SER A 211 -2.38 -31.47 -23.04
C SER A 211 -0.94 -30.96 -22.85
N ILE A 212 -0.64 -30.33 -21.71
CA ILE A 212 0.69 -29.78 -21.40
C ILE A 212 1.62 -30.88 -20.89
N ASP A 213 2.69 -31.18 -21.64
CA ASP A 213 3.75 -32.09 -21.19
C ASP A 213 4.56 -31.46 -20.03
N THR A 214 4.60 -32.17 -18.91
CA THR A 214 5.34 -31.80 -17.69
C THR A 214 6.49 -32.76 -17.38
N SER A 215 6.86 -33.63 -18.32
CA SER A 215 7.98 -34.58 -18.20
C SER A 215 9.37 -33.90 -18.24
N SER A 216 9.45 -32.70 -18.83
CA SER A 216 10.64 -31.85 -18.89
C SER A 216 10.84 -30.96 -17.65
N TRP A 217 9.81 -30.85 -16.79
CA TRP A 217 9.80 -29.93 -15.65
C TRP A 217 10.76 -30.39 -14.54
N PRO A 218 11.25 -29.45 -13.71
CA PRO A 218 12.03 -29.82 -12.52
C PRO A 218 11.19 -30.64 -11.53
N ALA A 219 11.85 -31.56 -10.83
CA ALA A 219 11.22 -32.40 -9.81
C ALA A 219 11.77 -32.13 -8.40
N ILE A 220 10.93 -32.34 -7.40
CA ILE A 220 11.22 -32.20 -5.97
C ILE A 220 10.90 -33.49 -5.22
N VAL A 221 11.54 -33.69 -4.08
CA VAL A 221 11.20 -34.79 -3.17
C VAL A 221 9.98 -34.38 -2.36
N ASN A 222 8.89 -35.15 -2.46
CA ASN A 222 7.65 -34.91 -1.72
C ASN A 222 7.78 -35.42 -0.26
N LYS A 223 6.72 -35.27 0.53
CA LYS A 223 6.68 -35.67 1.96
C LYS A 223 6.93 -37.17 2.17
N ASP A 224 6.60 -38.00 1.19
CA ASP A 224 6.75 -39.46 1.22
C ASP A 224 8.12 -39.94 0.72
N GLY A 225 9.02 -39.03 0.35
CA GLY A 225 10.33 -39.35 -0.23
C GLY A 225 10.32 -39.64 -1.74
N ASN A 226 9.17 -39.49 -2.41
CA ASN A 226 9.05 -39.71 -3.86
C ASN A 226 9.46 -38.47 -4.65
N LEU A 227 10.06 -38.67 -5.83
CA LEU A 227 10.46 -37.57 -6.72
C LEU A 227 9.28 -37.21 -7.65
N VAL A 228 8.69 -36.03 -7.47
CA VAL A 228 7.47 -35.56 -8.15
C VAL A 228 7.77 -34.29 -8.95
N SER A 229 7.18 -34.14 -10.14
CA SER A 229 7.30 -32.94 -10.97
C SER A 229 6.70 -31.71 -10.26
N THR A 230 7.26 -30.52 -10.48
CA THR A 230 6.77 -29.27 -9.86
C THR A 230 6.88 -28.08 -10.80
N THR A 231 5.99 -27.11 -10.60
CA THR A 231 5.83 -25.91 -11.43
C THR A 231 7.14 -25.09 -11.47
N PRO A 232 7.75 -24.91 -12.66
CA PRO A 232 8.88 -24.00 -12.83
C PRO A 232 8.42 -22.53 -12.75
N TYR A 233 9.20 -21.68 -12.11
CA TYR A 233 8.90 -20.24 -12.00
C TYR A 233 8.87 -19.54 -13.36
N ALA A 234 9.66 -20.04 -14.33
CA ALA A 234 9.56 -19.67 -15.74
C ALA A 234 8.12 -19.65 -16.28
N LEU A 235 7.24 -20.60 -15.91
CA LEU A 235 5.83 -20.63 -16.33
C LEU A 235 5.04 -19.39 -15.83
N LEU A 236 5.24 -19.01 -14.57
CA LEU A 236 4.64 -17.79 -14.02
C LEU A 236 5.18 -16.56 -14.74
N THR A 237 6.47 -16.53 -15.06
CA THR A 237 7.05 -15.36 -15.76
C THR A 237 6.62 -15.24 -17.22
N HIS A 238 6.42 -16.35 -17.93
CA HIS A 238 5.76 -16.36 -19.25
C HIS A 238 4.36 -15.75 -19.18
N ALA A 239 3.55 -16.16 -18.20
CA ALA A 239 2.26 -15.53 -17.94
C ALA A 239 2.39 -14.03 -17.61
N PHE A 240 3.36 -13.64 -16.77
CA PHE A 240 3.61 -12.24 -16.41
C PHE A 240 4.02 -11.35 -17.60
N VAL A 241 4.77 -11.88 -18.57
CA VAL A 241 5.08 -11.18 -19.82
C VAL A 241 3.82 -10.96 -20.64
N LEU A 242 3.07 -12.04 -20.92
CA LEU A 242 1.83 -11.97 -21.72
C LEU A 242 0.79 -11.02 -21.09
N ILE A 243 0.67 -11.06 -19.76
CA ILE A 243 -0.19 -10.15 -18.99
C ILE A 243 0.29 -8.70 -19.09
N SER A 244 1.61 -8.44 -18.99
CA SER A 244 2.19 -7.09 -19.09
C SER A 244 2.11 -6.51 -20.51
N ALA A 245 2.06 -7.37 -21.54
CA ALA A 245 1.93 -6.98 -22.93
C ALA A 245 0.51 -6.51 -23.31
N THR A 246 -0.54 -6.94 -22.58
CA THR A 246 -1.92 -6.54 -22.84
C THR A 246 -2.42 -5.42 -21.92
N ARG A 247 -3.55 -4.80 -22.29
CA ARG A 247 -4.35 -3.91 -21.42
C ARG A 247 -5.78 -4.42 -21.23
N SER A 248 -6.20 -5.44 -21.99
CA SER A 248 -7.56 -5.99 -21.89
C SER A 248 -7.71 -6.78 -20.59
N ARG A 249 -8.63 -6.33 -19.73
CA ARG A 249 -8.86 -6.98 -18.43
C ARG A 249 -9.36 -8.42 -18.56
N LEU A 250 -10.11 -8.68 -19.63
CA LEU A 250 -10.60 -9.99 -20.01
C LEU A 250 -9.45 -10.92 -20.44
N ALA A 251 -8.50 -10.42 -21.24
CA ALA A 251 -7.30 -11.18 -21.63
C ALA A 251 -6.41 -11.53 -20.43
N ILE A 252 -6.17 -10.57 -19.52
CA ILE A 252 -5.45 -10.83 -18.25
C ILE A 252 -6.16 -11.92 -17.44
N THR A 253 -7.49 -11.91 -17.42
CA THR A 253 -8.31 -12.92 -16.73
C THR A 253 -8.15 -14.31 -17.36
N THR A 254 -8.20 -14.42 -18.69
CA THR A 254 -7.95 -15.67 -19.43
C THR A 254 -6.55 -16.23 -19.15
N LEU A 255 -5.51 -15.40 -19.29
CA LEU A 255 -4.12 -15.77 -19.04
C LEU A 255 -3.91 -16.35 -17.62
N LEU A 256 -4.50 -15.72 -16.60
CA LEU A 256 -4.46 -16.20 -15.22
C LEU A 256 -5.32 -17.45 -15.00
N THR A 257 -6.49 -17.54 -15.63
CA THR A 257 -7.37 -18.72 -15.50
C THR A 257 -6.68 -19.97 -16.04
N ASN A 258 -6.06 -19.87 -17.23
CA ASN A 258 -5.36 -20.99 -17.85
C ASN A 258 -4.06 -21.33 -17.10
N LEU A 259 -3.28 -20.34 -16.64
CA LEU A 259 -2.13 -20.57 -15.75
C LEU A 259 -2.52 -21.37 -14.50
N LEU A 260 -3.57 -20.93 -13.79
CA LEU A 260 -4.03 -21.58 -12.56
C LEU A 260 -4.65 -22.96 -12.84
N ARG A 261 -5.26 -23.19 -14.02
CA ARG A 261 -5.73 -24.53 -14.46
C ARG A 261 -4.57 -25.50 -14.70
N ILE A 262 -3.48 -25.07 -15.35
CA ILE A 262 -2.27 -25.90 -15.51
C ILE A 262 -1.70 -26.28 -14.14
N VAL A 263 -1.51 -25.31 -13.23
CA VAL A 263 -0.97 -25.58 -11.90
C VAL A 263 -1.92 -26.49 -11.08
N ARG A 264 -3.23 -26.26 -11.12
CA ARG A 264 -4.24 -27.13 -10.49
C ARG A 264 -4.22 -28.57 -11.03
N ALA A 265 -3.89 -28.77 -12.31
CA ALA A 265 -3.83 -30.10 -12.92
C ALA A 265 -2.55 -30.86 -12.54
N HIS A 266 -1.36 -30.23 -12.65
CA HIS A 266 -0.07 -30.93 -12.57
C HIS A 266 0.66 -30.79 -11.24
N ASP A 267 0.43 -29.72 -10.46
CA ASP A 267 1.09 -29.47 -9.17
C ASP A 267 0.17 -28.67 -8.22
N PRO A 268 -0.85 -29.31 -7.61
CA PRO A 268 -1.80 -28.65 -6.72
C PRO A 268 -1.14 -27.97 -5.50
N GLU A 269 -0.01 -28.48 -5.03
CA GLU A 269 0.74 -27.87 -3.92
C GLU A 269 1.37 -26.52 -4.31
N SER A 270 1.73 -26.31 -5.59
CA SER A 270 2.11 -24.98 -6.12
C SER A 270 0.95 -24.01 -6.31
N LEU A 271 -0.32 -24.42 -6.22
CA LEU A 271 -1.45 -23.53 -6.52
C LEU A 271 -1.52 -22.34 -5.55
N LEU A 272 -1.39 -22.58 -4.25
CA LEU A 272 -1.39 -21.53 -3.23
C LEU A 272 -0.16 -20.59 -3.35
N PRO A 273 1.09 -21.11 -3.42
CA PRO A 273 2.27 -20.33 -3.79
C PRO A 273 2.08 -19.48 -5.06
N THR A 274 1.44 -20.03 -6.10
CA THR A 274 1.17 -19.30 -7.36
C THR A 274 0.20 -18.15 -7.13
N VAL A 275 -0.93 -18.38 -6.46
CA VAL A 275 -1.91 -17.33 -6.13
C VAL A 275 -1.26 -16.20 -5.32
N TYR A 276 -0.42 -16.53 -4.33
CA TYR A 276 0.31 -15.53 -3.56
C TYR A 276 1.32 -14.76 -4.41
N LEU A 277 2.19 -15.43 -5.17
CA LEU A 277 3.19 -14.81 -6.05
C LEU A 277 2.53 -13.90 -7.10
N VAL A 278 1.48 -14.36 -7.77
CA VAL A 278 0.67 -13.55 -8.72
C VAL A 278 0.07 -12.33 -8.01
N SER A 279 -0.36 -12.49 -6.75
CA SER A 279 -0.88 -11.38 -5.95
C SER A 279 0.18 -10.42 -5.42
N ASN A 280 1.48 -10.73 -5.58
CA ASN A 280 2.58 -9.93 -5.04
C ASN A 280 2.49 -9.80 -3.49
N HIS A 281 2.08 -10.87 -2.81
CA HIS A 281 2.09 -11.01 -1.35
C HIS A 281 2.65 -12.40 -1.00
N ILE A 282 3.09 -12.62 0.24
CA ILE A 282 3.46 -13.97 0.73
C ILE A 282 2.64 -14.43 1.95
N ALA A 283 1.80 -13.56 2.51
CA ALA A 283 0.90 -13.84 3.62
C ALA A 283 -0.33 -12.91 3.52
N PRO A 284 -1.38 -13.10 4.34
CA PRO A 284 -2.39 -12.06 4.55
C PRO A 284 -1.76 -10.77 5.13
N PRO A 285 -2.31 -9.57 4.86
CA PRO A 285 -1.74 -8.32 5.37
C PRO A 285 -1.67 -8.25 6.91
N TYR A 286 -2.63 -8.86 7.58
CA TYR A 286 -2.73 -8.87 9.05
C TYR A 286 -1.73 -9.80 9.77
N ASP A 287 -0.98 -10.63 9.03
CA ASP A 287 0.08 -11.46 9.60
C ASP A 287 1.43 -10.70 9.69
N GLY A 288 1.52 -9.49 9.13
CA GLY A 288 2.70 -8.62 9.23
C GLY A 288 3.98 -9.14 8.56
N VAL A 289 3.87 -10.10 7.65
CA VAL A 289 5.03 -10.81 7.05
C VAL A 289 5.65 -10.01 5.90
N GLU A 290 6.60 -9.14 6.25
CA GLU A 290 7.42 -8.40 5.28
C GLU A 290 8.72 -9.13 4.91
N LEU A 291 9.16 -8.99 3.64
CA LEU A 291 10.50 -9.47 3.23
C LEU A 291 11.63 -8.67 3.89
N GLY A 292 11.42 -7.40 4.23
CA GLY A 292 12.44 -6.50 4.77
C GLY A 292 13.68 -6.37 3.86
N LEU A 293 13.46 -6.29 2.54
CA LEU A 293 14.52 -6.17 1.53
C LEU A 293 14.67 -4.71 1.08
N GLY A 294 15.44 -3.93 1.83
CA GLY A 294 15.87 -2.60 1.38
C GLY A 294 16.70 -2.71 0.10
N GLY A 295 16.46 -1.83 -0.87
CA GLY A 295 17.07 -1.94 -2.21
C GLY A 295 18.59 -1.76 -2.26
N SER A 296 19.25 -1.34 -1.17
CA SER A 296 20.70 -1.46 -1.00
C SER A 296 21.17 -2.92 -1.06
N ILE A 297 20.40 -3.86 -0.51
CA ILE A 297 20.64 -5.31 -0.61
C ILE A 297 20.51 -5.76 -2.07
N ILE A 298 19.45 -5.30 -2.75
CA ILE A 298 19.16 -5.66 -4.14
C ILE A 298 20.25 -5.12 -5.09
N ASN A 299 20.65 -3.86 -4.95
CA ASN A 299 21.78 -3.26 -5.69
C ASN A 299 23.09 -4.00 -5.43
N LYS A 300 23.40 -4.34 -4.17
CA LYS A 300 24.62 -5.09 -3.81
C LYS A 300 24.60 -6.50 -4.44
N ALA A 301 23.44 -7.16 -4.49
CA ALA A 301 23.27 -8.45 -5.15
C ALA A 301 23.42 -8.34 -6.68
N ILE A 302 22.73 -7.40 -7.35
CA ILE A 302 22.84 -7.20 -8.81
C ILE A 302 24.30 -6.89 -9.18
N LYS A 303 24.97 -5.98 -8.46
CA LYS A 303 26.41 -5.70 -8.68
C LYS A 303 27.27 -6.94 -8.48
N SER A 304 27.02 -7.72 -7.43
CA SER A 304 27.77 -8.95 -7.12
C SER A 304 27.55 -10.10 -8.11
N VAL A 305 26.40 -10.14 -8.80
CA VAL A 305 26.07 -11.19 -9.78
C VAL A 305 26.49 -10.81 -11.20
N THR A 306 26.48 -9.51 -11.53
CA THR A 306 26.64 -9.03 -12.92
C THR A 306 27.94 -8.29 -13.20
N GLY A 307 28.66 -7.85 -12.17
CA GLY A 307 29.86 -7.00 -12.29
C GLY A 307 29.61 -5.59 -12.83
N LYS A 308 28.39 -5.26 -13.28
CA LYS A 308 28.06 -3.97 -13.92
C LYS A 308 28.27 -2.81 -12.94
N SER A 309 28.69 -1.67 -13.47
CA SER A 309 28.99 -0.47 -12.67
C SER A 309 27.73 0.21 -12.13
N ALA A 310 27.90 0.98 -11.05
CA ALA A 310 26.86 1.85 -10.51
C ALA A 310 26.29 2.83 -11.56
N ARG A 311 27.17 3.39 -12.41
CA ARG A 311 26.80 4.31 -13.49
C ARG A 311 25.94 3.63 -14.55
N PHE A 312 26.25 2.38 -14.92
CA PHE A 312 25.41 1.58 -15.82
C PHE A 312 24.01 1.35 -15.22
N MET A 313 23.92 0.98 -13.95
CA MET A 313 22.62 0.73 -13.30
C MET A 313 21.74 2.01 -13.23
N LYS A 314 22.31 3.18 -12.92
CA LYS A 314 21.57 4.47 -12.97
C LYS A 314 21.18 4.85 -14.42
N GLN A 315 22.04 4.63 -15.41
CA GLN A 315 21.71 4.88 -16.81
C GLN A 315 20.54 4.01 -17.32
N VAL A 316 20.49 2.72 -16.92
CA VAL A 316 19.33 1.86 -17.24
C VAL A 316 18.10 2.27 -16.43
N TRP A 317 18.26 2.67 -15.17
CA TRP A 317 17.16 3.17 -14.34
C TRP A 317 16.48 4.40 -14.96
N ASP A 318 17.25 5.41 -15.37
CA ASP A 318 16.72 6.65 -15.97
C ASP A 318 15.94 6.38 -17.27
N ARG A 319 16.28 5.29 -17.98
CA ARG A 319 15.59 4.84 -19.19
C ARG A 319 14.34 3.99 -18.92
N THR A 320 14.16 3.43 -17.72
CA THR A 320 13.18 2.34 -17.47
C THR A 320 12.27 2.53 -16.26
N GLY A 321 12.67 3.32 -15.24
CA GLY A 321 11.89 3.53 -14.03
C GLY A 321 11.53 2.24 -13.26
N ASP A 322 12.30 1.17 -13.44
CA ASP A 322 12.02 -0.19 -12.94
C ASP A 322 13.30 -0.97 -12.58
N PRO A 323 13.45 -1.49 -11.35
CA PRO A 323 14.66 -2.21 -10.96
C PRO A 323 14.71 -3.66 -11.48
N GLY A 324 13.57 -4.23 -11.89
CA GLY A 324 13.54 -5.52 -12.59
C GLY A 324 14.10 -5.40 -14.00
N ASP A 325 13.79 -4.31 -14.72
CA ASP A 325 14.42 -3.99 -16.00
C ASP A 325 15.91 -3.69 -15.87
N VAL A 326 16.32 -2.95 -14.83
CA VAL A 326 17.76 -2.77 -14.50
C VAL A 326 18.45 -4.12 -14.25
N ALA A 327 17.84 -5.02 -13.48
CA ALA A 327 18.40 -6.34 -13.20
C ALA A 327 18.46 -7.24 -14.44
N TYR A 328 17.43 -7.21 -15.29
CA TYR A 328 17.37 -7.92 -16.56
C TYR A 328 18.47 -7.43 -17.52
N GLU A 329 18.55 -6.13 -17.77
CA GLU A 329 19.54 -5.51 -18.65
C GLU A 329 20.98 -5.67 -18.13
N ALA A 330 21.17 -5.71 -16.80
CA ALA A 330 22.46 -6.00 -16.20
C ALA A 330 22.86 -7.48 -16.33
N LYS A 331 21.91 -8.43 -16.27
CA LYS A 331 22.19 -9.86 -16.24
C LYS A 331 22.14 -10.56 -17.61
N LYS A 332 21.45 -10.03 -18.63
CA LYS A 332 21.24 -10.71 -19.92
C LYS A 332 22.52 -11.21 -20.62
N ASP A 333 23.64 -10.51 -20.44
CA ASP A 333 24.94 -10.88 -21.04
C ASP A 333 25.73 -11.90 -20.17
N VAL A 334 25.29 -12.17 -18.93
CA VAL A 334 26.07 -12.83 -17.88
C VAL A 334 25.82 -14.35 -17.90
N LYS A 335 26.79 -15.08 -18.48
CA LYS A 335 26.78 -16.55 -18.52
C LYS A 335 27.42 -17.13 -17.25
N ALA A 336 26.69 -17.99 -16.55
CA ALA A 336 27.22 -18.72 -15.39
C ALA A 336 28.04 -19.95 -15.85
N LEU A 337 29.25 -20.12 -15.30
CA LEU A 337 30.15 -21.24 -15.60
C LEU A 337 29.53 -22.60 -15.23
N VAL A 338 28.86 -22.67 -14.08
CA VAL A 338 28.02 -23.80 -13.66
C VAL A 338 26.58 -23.32 -13.68
N ARG A 339 25.71 -23.99 -14.46
CA ARG A 339 24.28 -23.65 -14.53
C ARG A 339 23.56 -24.23 -13.31
N PRO A 340 22.97 -23.42 -12.42
CA PRO A 340 22.14 -23.92 -11.33
C PRO A 340 20.81 -24.49 -11.85
N ALA A 341 20.21 -25.38 -11.04
CA ALA A 341 18.86 -25.89 -11.26
C ALA A 341 17.84 -24.74 -11.42
N PRO A 342 16.79 -24.91 -12.27
CA PRO A 342 15.76 -23.89 -12.46
C PRO A 342 15.03 -23.57 -11.16
N ILE A 343 14.48 -22.35 -11.07
CA ILE A 343 13.68 -21.93 -9.92
C ILE A 343 12.32 -22.63 -9.99
N THR A 344 11.89 -23.27 -8.90
CA THR A 344 10.54 -23.85 -8.76
C THR A 344 9.66 -22.95 -7.90
N VAL A 345 8.36 -22.93 -8.19
CA VAL A 345 7.38 -22.08 -7.49
C VAL A 345 7.38 -22.33 -5.99
N GLN A 346 7.26 -23.59 -5.55
CA GLN A 346 7.26 -23.95 -4.13
C GLN A 346 8.55 -23.48 -3.42
N ARG A 347 9.72 -23.68 -4.07
CA ARG A 347 11.02 -23.33 -3.48
C ARG A 347 11.26 -21.83 -3.43
N LEU A 348 10.81 -21.07 -4.44
CA LEU A 348 10.82 -19.61 -4.39
C LEU A 348 9.97 -19.10 -3.22
N PHE A 349 8.74 -19.60 -3.09
CA PHE A 349 7.82 -19.21 -2.01
C PHE A 349 8.38 -19.54 -0.62
N SER A 350 8.94 -20.74 -0.43
CA SER A 350 9.62 -21.15 0.80
C SER A 350 10.86 -20.28 1.11
N ASN A 351 11.65 -19.91 0.09
CA ASN A 351 12.77 -18.98 0.25
C ASN A 351 12.30 -17.57 0.67
N LEU A 352 11.20 -17.07 0.11
CA LEU A 352 10.63 -15.76 0.48
C LEU A 352 10.13 -15.73 1.93
N HIS A 353 9.42 -16.78 2.38
CA HIS A 353 9.09 -16.95 3.80
C HIS A 353 10.33 -17.07 4.70
N SER A 354 11.38 -17.73 4.23
CA SER A 354 12.66 -17.83 4.96
C SER A 354 13.30 -16.45 5.11
N ILE A 355 13.38 -15.65 4.04
CA ILE A 355 13.85 -14.26 4.04
C ILE A 355 13.06 -13.40 5.03
N ALA A 356 11.72 -13.50 5.02
CA ALA A 356 10.86 -12.72 5.91
C ALA A 356 11.10 -13.03 7.40
N LYS A 357 11.41 -14.29 7.74
CA LYS A 357 11.72 -14.71 9.13
C LYS A 357 13.09 -14.22 9.63
N LEU A 358 13.99 -13.72 8.76
CA LEU A 358 15.30 -13.23 9.18
C LEU A 358 15.21 -11.82 9.76
N SER A 359 15.63 -11.67 11.02
CA SER A 359 15.67 -10.43 11.79
C SER A 359 16.94 -10.38 12.68
N GLY A 360 17.20 -9.24 13.32
CA GLY A 360 18.36 -9.06 14.19
C GLY A 360 19.70 -8.88 13.45
N THR A 361 20.79 -8.87 14.22
CA THR A 361 22.16 -8.62 13.73
C THR A 361 22.58 -9.67 12.69
N GLY A 362 23.27 -9.24 11.63
CA GLY A 362 23.73 -10.13 10.56
C GLY A 362 22.66 -10.57 9.54
N SER A 363 21.37 -10.43 9.86
CA SER A 363 20.25 -10.83 8.98
C SER A 363 20.33 -10.21 7.58
N ALA A 364 20.78 -8.95 7.45
CA ALA A 364 20.97 -8.29 6.15
C ALA A 364 21.95 -9.02 5.22
N ASN A 365 23.03 -9.60 5.76
CA ASN A 365 23.99 -10.38 4.97
C ASN A 365 23.42 -11.76 4.58
N GLN A 366 22.60 -12.37 5.45
CA GLN A 366 21.89 -13.60 5.12
C GLN A 366 20.82 -13.36 4.03
N LYS A 367 20.02 -12.30 4.15
CA LYS A 367 19.06 -11.85 3.11
C LYS A 367 19.75 -11.57 1.78
N LEU A 368 20.90 -10.88 1.80
CA LEU A 368 21.77 -10.71 0.63
C LEU A 368 22.18 -12.05 0.02
N GLY A 369 22.59 -13.02 0.84
CA GLY A 369 22.94 -14.37 0.40
C GLY A 369 21.79 -15.10 -0.31
N TYR A 370 20.55 -14.99 0.18
CA TYR A 370 19.37 -15.54 -0.49
C TYR A 370 19.07 -14.82 -1.82
N VAL A 371 19.07 -13.48 -1.83
CA VAL A 371 18.83 -12.67 -3.03
C VAL A 371 19.86 -12.96 -4.11
N THR A 372 21.15 -13.00 -3.77
CA THR A 372 22.24 -13.37 -4.69
C THR A 372 22.07 -14.78 -5.24
N LYS A 373 21.76 -15.78 -4.41
CA LYS A 373 21.52 -17.17 -4.87
C LYS A 373 20.36 -17.25 -5.87
N LEU A 374 19.25 -16.56 -5.61
CA LEU A 374 18.09 -16.51 -6.50
C LEU A 374 18.40 -15.75 -7.81
N LEU A 375 19.13 -14.64 -7.73
CA LEU A 375 19.58 -13.89 -8.91
C LEU A 375 20.58 -14.66 -9.76
N VAL A 376 21.46 -15.48 -9.19
CA VAL A 376 22.33 -16.39 -9.97
C VAL A 376 21.48 -17.42 -10.70
N ALA A 377 20.44 -17.96 -10.04
CA ALA A 377 19.56 -18.98 -10.59
C ALA A 377 18.61 -18.49 -11.71
N SER A 378 18.11 -17.25 -11.62
CA SER A 378 17.09 -16.73 -12.55
C SER A 378 17.58 -16.60 -13.99
N ARG A 379 16.73 -16.90 -14.98
CA ARG A 379 17.05 -16.78 -16.42
C ARG A 379 16.06 -15.87 -17.14
N GLY A 380 16.57 -15.03 -18.04
CA GLY A 380 15.77 -14.06 -18.79
C GLY A 380 14.78 -13.31 -17.89
N GLU A 381 13.51 -13.42 -18.25
CA GLU A 381 12.34 -12.84 -17.59
C GLU A 381 12.20 -13.16 -16.10
N GLU A 382 12.67 -14.33 -15.64
CA GLU A 382 12.68 -14.66 -14.21
C GLU A 382 13.41 -13.57 -13.41
N THR A 383 14.50 -13.02 -13.94
CA THR A 383 15.32 -11.99 -13.29
C THR A 383 14.53 -10.69 -13.07
N ARG A 384 13.72 -10.29 -14.07
CA ARG A 384 12.86 -9.10 -14.02
C ARG A 384 11.80 -9.24 -12.94
N PHE A 385 11.01 -10.32 -13.00
CA PHE A 385 9.87 -10.50 -12.09
C PHE A 385 10.31 -10.92 -10.67
N LEU A 386 11.45 -11.60 -10.52
CA LEU A 386 12.05 -11.89 -9.21
C LEU A 386 12.43 -10.60 -8.47
N VAL A 387 13.11 -9.66 -9.11
CA VAL A 387 13.44 -8.36 -8.48
C VAL A 387 12.20 -7.52 -8.21
N ARG A 388 11.23 -7.51 -9.13
CA ARG A 388 9.92 -6.87 -8.89
C ARG A 388 9.16 -7.51 -7.72
N THR A 389 9.34 -8.82 -7.46
CA THR A 389 8.81 -9.51 -6.28
C THR A 389 9.57 -9.09 -5.01
N PHE A 390 10.90 -8.97 -5.05
CA PHE A 390 11.69 -8.51 -3.90
C PHE A 390 11.33 -7.10 -3.43
N ILE A 391 11.04 -6.17 -4.36
CA ILE A 391 10.54 -4.83 -4.03
C ILE A 391 9.02 -4.77 -3.81
N SER A 392 8.32 -5.92 -3.81
CA SER A 392 6.86 -6.01 -3.67
C SER A 392 6.08 -5.11 -4.66
N HIS A 393 6.55 -5.01 -5.91
CA HIS A 393 5.89 -4.28 -7.00
C HIS A 393 5.97 -5.04 -8.34
N LEU A 394 5.29 -6.18 -8.45
CA LEU A 394 5.28 -7.08 -9.63
C LEU A 394 4.87 -6.42 -10.96
N ARG A 395 4.13 -5.31 -10.92
CA ARG A 395 3.73 -4.44 -12.07
C ARG A 395 2.91 -5.09 -13.20
N ILE A 396 2.47 -6.34 -13.05
CA ILE A 396 1.61 -7.08 -14.01
C ILE A 396 0.13 -6.62 -14.08
N GLN A 397 -0.24 -5.47 -13.52
CA GLN A 397 -1.61 -4.90 -13.54
C GLN A 397 -2.74 -5.77 -12.91
N ALA A 398 -2.46 -7.01 -12.49
CA ALA A 398 -3.43 -7.95 -11.92
C ALA A 398 -3.77 -7.66 -10.44
N VAL A 399 -4.69 -6.72 -10.17
CA VAL A 399 -5.21 -6.51 -8.81
C VAL A 399 -6.03 -7.71 -8.27
N ARG A 400 -6.10 -7.84 -6.94
CA ARG A 400 -6.66 -8.98 -6.17
C ARG A 400 -8.05 -9.48 -6.61
N THR A 401 -8.92 -8.60 -7.10
CA THR A 401 -10.25 -8.96 -7.62
C THR A 401 -10.18 -9.93 -8.80
N THR A 402 -9.27 -9.70 -9.75
CA THR A 402 -9.14 -10.56 -10.94
C THR A 402 -8.38 -11.85 -10.66
N ILE A 403 -7.50 -11.86 -9.66
CA ILE A 403 -6.88 -13.11 -9.17
C ILE A 403 -7.96 -14.02 -8.57
N ALA A 404 -8.90 -13.47 -7.80
CA ALA A 404 -10.05 -14.21 -7.29
C ALA A 404 -11.04 -14.63 -8.39
N THR A 405 -11.30 -13.78 -9.40
CA THR A 405 -12.11 -14.16 -10.57
C THR A 405 -11.45 -15.29 -11.38
N ALA A 406 -10.14 -15.23 -11.64
CA ALA A 406 -9.41 -16.29 -12.33
C ALA A 406 -9.42 -17.59 -11.53
N LEU A 407 -9.16 -17.51 -10.22
CA LEU A 407 -9.27 -18.65 -9.29
C LEU A 407 -10.69 -19.25 -9.29
N ALA A 408 -11.74 -18.42 -9.30
CA ALA A 408 -13.12 -18.88 -9.42
C ALA A 408 -13.36 -19.64 -10.73
N ARG A 409 -12.92 -19.10 -11.87
CA ARG A 409 -13.01 -19.77 -13.19
C ARG A 409 -12.22 -21.08 -13.20
N THR A 410 -11.04 -21.13 -12.58
CA THR A 410 -10.21 -22.34 -12.45
C THR A 410 -10.88 -23.47 -11.66
N PHE A 411 -11.82 -23.18 -10.74
CA PHE A 411 -12.60 -24.20 -10.02
C PHE A 411 -14.02 -24.40 -10.59
N ALA A 412 -14.58 -23.42 -11.29
CA ALA A 412 -15.84 -23.54 -12.00
C ALA A 412 -15.70 -24.40 -13.26
N LEU A 413 -14.55 -24.36 -13.94
CA LEU A 413 -14.23 -25.25 -15.04
C LEU A 413 -13.77 -26.61 -14.50
N ILE A 414 -14.50 -27.66 -14.88
CA ILE A 414 -14.17 -29.07 -14.61
C ILE A 414 -13.48 -29.66 -15.85
N GLU A 415 -12.55 -30.61 -15.63
CA GLU A 415 -11.80 -31.28 -16.71
C GLU A 415 -12.08 -32.79 -16.70
N GLU A 416 -12.01 -33.46 -17.86
CA GLU A 416 -12.48 -34.85 -18.03
C GLU A 416 -11.73 -35.89 -17.17
N SER A 417 -10.45 -35.64 -16.89
CA SER A 417 -9.59 -36.48 -16.06
C SER A 417 -9.69 -36.21 -14.56
N SER A 418 -10.46 -35.19 -14.13
CA SER A 418 -10.60 -34.88 -12.71
C SER A 418 -11.49 -35.93 -12.02
N THR A 419 -10.97 -36.57 -10.97
CA THR A 419 -11.75 -37.50 -10.15
C THR A 419 -12.89 -36.73 -9.48
N SER A 420 -14.12 -36.94 -9.95
CA SER A 420 -15.28 -36.21 -9.44
C SER A 420 -15.47 -36.48 -7.95
N ILE A 421 -15.29 -35.44 -7.14
CA ILE A 421 -15.84 -35.38 -5.78
C ILE A 421 -17.35 -35.19 -5.94
N GLU A 422 -18.05 -36.29 -6.19
CA GLU A 422 -19.50 -36.42 -6.14
C GLU A 422 -20.00 -35.80 -4.82
N PRO A 423 -20.72 -34.67 -4.84
CA PRO A 423 -21.07 -33.98 -3.60
C PRO A 423 -21.98 -34.86 -2.76
N SER A 424 -21.55 -35.18 -1.54
CA SER A 424 -22.21 -36.20 -0.71
C SER A 424 -23.64 -35.84 -0.32
N HIS A 425 -23.95 -34.54 -0.28
CA HIS A 425 -25.22 -34.03 0.21
C HIS A 425 -26.06 -33.39 -0.91
N PRO A 426 -27.40 -33.59 -0.97
CA PRO A 426 -28.23 -33.09 -2.07
C PRO A 426 -28.14 -31.57 -2.29
N ARG A 427 -28.05 -30.77 -1.21
CA ARG A 427 -27.85 -29.31 -1.26
C ARG A 427 -26.53 -28.91 -1.92
N GLU A 428 -25.49 -29.72 -1.80
CA GLU A 428 -24.21 -29.49 -2.46
C GLU A 428 -24.29 -29.81 -3.95
N LYS A 429 -25.02 -30.86 -4.34
CA LYS A 429 -25.29 -31.17 -5.77
C LYS A 429 -26.07 -30.05 -6.46
N GLU A 430 -27.07 -29.49 -5.78
CA GLU A 430 -27.83 -28.34 -6.26
C GLU A 430 -26.93 -27.10 -6.44
N ARG A 431 -26.14 -26.73 -5.40
CA ARG A 431 -25.14 -25.65 -5.48
C ARG A 431 -24.11 -25.89 -6.59
N ALA A 432 -23.65 -27.13 -6.76
CA ALA A 432 -22.69 -27.50 -7.80
C ALA A 432 -23.27 -27.31 -9.20
N ALA A 433 -24.53 -27.70 -9.44
CA ALA A 433 -25.20 -27.46 -10.72
C ALA A 433 -25.27 -25.97 -11.09
N GLN A 434 -25.45 -25.08 -10.10
CA GLN A 434 -25.47 -23.62 -10.30
C GLN A 434 -24.09 -22.99 -10.60
N LEU A 435 -22.98 -23.73 -10.42
CA LEU A 435 -21.60 -23.21 -10.37
C LEU A 435 -20.56 -23.93 -11.26
N LEU A 436 -20.71 -25.23 -11.54
CA LEU A 436 -19.64 -26.08 -12.13
C LEU A 436 -19.92 -26.45 -13.58
N ILE A 437 -19.10 -25.93 -14.49
CA ILE A 437 -19.18 -26.14 -15.95
C ILE A 437 -18.35 -27.35 -16.35
N TYR A 438 -19.02 -28.35 -16.95
CA TYR A 438 -18.42 -29.59 -17.40
C TYR A 438 -17.92 -29.53 -18.87
N PRO A 439 -16.95 -30.38 -19.26
CA PRO A 439 -16.38 -30.39 -20.60
C PRO A 439 -17.38 -30.56 -21.75
N TYR A 440 -18.45 -31.33 -21.55
CA TYR A 440 -19.48 -31.54 -22.59
C TYR A 440 -20.35 -30.29 -22.81
N GLU A 441 -20.57 -29.46 -21.78
CA GLU A 441 -21.41 -28.25 -21.87
C GLU A 441 -20.72 -27.14 -22.67
N ARG A 442 -19.40 -27.05 -22.58
CA ARG A 442 -18.58 -26.01 -23.25
C ARG A 442 -18.21 -26.34 -24.70
N LYS A 443 -18.59 -27.52 -25.21
CA LYS A 443 -18.17 -28.02 -26.53
C LYS A 443 -18.71 -27.17 -27.68
N GLY A 444 -17.81 -26.49 -28.39
CA GLY A 444 -18.15 -25.61 -29.53
C GLY A 444 -18.57 -24.20 -29.13
N ILE A 445 -18.61 -23.89 -27.83
CA ILE A 445 -18.89 -22.54 -27.32
C ILE A 445 -17.55 -21.82 -27.09
N LEU A 446 -17.42 -20.61 -27.62
CA LEU A 446 -16.32 -19.70 -27.28
C LEU A 446 -16.67 -18.91 -26.02
N ALA A 447 -15.70 -18.66 -25.13
CA ALA A 447 -15.87 -17.75 -24.00
C ALA A 447 -15.98 -16.28 -24.47
N ASN A 448 -15.39 -15.93 -25.62
CA ASN A 448 -15.49 -14.61 -26.24
C ASN A 448 -16.18 -14.69 -27.61
N ALA A 449 -17.51 -14.59 -27.64
CA ALA A 449 -18.31 -14.64 -28.87
C ALA A 449 -18.13 -13.39 -29.75
N ILE A 450 -17.73 -13.60 -31.00
CA ILE A 450 -17.41 -12.51 -31.94
C ILE A 450 -18.69 -11.99 -32.62
N LYS A 451 -19.57 -12.88 -33.07
CA LYS A 451 -20.80 -12.49 -33.81
C LYS A 451 -21.96 -12.24 -32.85
N PRO A 452 -22.87 -11.27 -33.12
CA PRO A 452 -24.04 -11.01 -32.26
C PRO A 452 -24.92 -12.24 -32.01
N LYS A 453 -25.12 -13.11 -33.03
CA LYS A 453 -25.86 -14.38 -32.88
C LYS A 453 -25.20 -15.35 -31.91
N GLU A 454 -23.86 -15.38 -31.86
CA GLU A 454 -23.09 -16.22 -30.92
C GLU A 454 -23.15 -15.64 -29.51
N ARG A 455 -23.22 -14.31 -29.36
CA ARG A 455 -23.43 -13.66 -28.05
C ARG A 455 -24.80 -13.98 -27.44
N GLN A 456 -25.81 -14.24 -28.27
CA GLN A 456 -27.20 -14.52 -27.89
C GLN A 456 -27.53 -16.02 -27.73
N ASP A 457 -26.57 -16.93 -27.89
CA ASP A 457 -26.79 -18.37 -27.65
C ASP A 457 -27.20 -18.63 -26.17
N PRO A 458 -28.37 -19.24 -25.90
CA PRO A 458 -28.81 -19.54 -24.54
C PRO A 458 -27.81 -20.39 -23.75
N ASN A 459 -27.11 -21.33 -24.41
CA ASN A 459 -26.13 -22.19 -23.75
C ASN A 459 -24.94 -21.37 -23.28
N ARG A 460 -24.36 -20.55 -24.17
CA ARG A 460 -23.33 -19.57 -23.83
C ARG A 460 -23.76 -18.68 -22.67
N LEU A 461 -24.97 -18.11 -22.71
CA LEU A 461 -25.48 -17.22 -21.67
C LEU A 461 -25.54 -17.93 -20.31
N ALA A 462 -26.08 -19.15 -20.25
CA ALA A 462 -26.09 -19.97 -19.04
C ALA A 462 -24.67 -20.29 -18.51
N LEU A 463 -23.70 -20.56 -19.39
CA LEU A 463 -22.30 -20.76 -18.97
C LEU A 463 -21.66 -19.48 -18.42
N MET A 464 -21.86 -18.33 -19.08
CA MET A 464 -21.37 -17.04 -18.58
C MET A 464 -21.99 -16.68 -17.22
N GLU A 465 -23.27 -16.96 -17.03
CA GLU A 465 -23.99 -16.74 -15.77
C GLU A 465 -23.47 -17.64 -14.63
N ARG A 466 -23.16 -18.92 -14.92
CA ARG A 466 -22.53 -19.85 -13.96
C ARG A 466 -21.12 -19.40 -13.56
N LEU A 467 -20.32 -18.91 -14.52
CA LEU A 467 -19.04 -18.26 -14.20
C LEU A 467 -19.25 -17.01 -13.33
N ALA A 468 -20.20 -16.14 -13.66
CA ALA A 468 -20.49 -14.93 -12.88
C ALA A 468 -20.93 -15.25 -11.44
N ARG A 469 -21.73 -16.31 -11.23
CA ARG A 469 -22.07 -16.82 -9.88
C ARG A 469 -20.83 -17.29 -9.12
N ALA A 470 -19.94 -18.07 -9.74
CA ALA A 470 -18.71 -18.54 -9.12
C ALA A 470 -17.75 -17.39 -8.78
N GLU A 471 -17.57 -16.42 -9.69
CA GLU A 471 -16.77 -15.21 -9.47
C GLU A 471 -17.32 -14.37 -8.32
N LYS A 472 -18.64 -14.15 -8.28
CA LYS A 472 -19.31 -13.44 -7.18
C LYS A 472 -19.03 -14.13 -5.84
N LEU A 473 -19.23 -15.44 -5.78
CA LEU A 473 -18.99 -16.25 -4.57
C LEU A 473 -17.56 -16.12 -4.05
N VAL A 474 -16.54 -16.36 -4.88
CA VAL A 474 -15.13 -16.28 -4.44
C VAL A 474 -14.73 -14.84 -4.11
N ARG A 475 -15.28 -13.83 -4.80
CA ARG A 475 -15.06 -12.42 -4.45
C ARG A 475 -15.67 -12.05 -3.10
N GLU A 476 -16.91 -12.47 -2.82
CA GLU A 476 -17.58 -12.22 -1.54
C GLU A 476 -16.88 -12.93 -0.39
N VAL A 477 -16.50 -14.21 -0.56
CA VAL A 477 -15.71 -14.96 0.43
C VAL A 477 -14.37 -14.28 0.71
N ARG A 478 -13.61 -13.88 -0.33
CA ARG A 478 -12.35 -13.12 -0.13
C ARG A 478 -12.57 -11.79 0.59
N ALA A 479 -13.66 -11.08 0.28
CA ALA A 479 -13.87 -9.76 0.85
C ALA A 479 -14.29 -9.79 2.33
N ARG A 480 -14.94 -10.88 2.79
CA ARG A 480 -15.24 -11.13 4.22
C ARG A 480 -14.22 -12.02 4.95
N HIS A 481 -13.26 -12.60 4.22
CA HIS A 481 -12.15 -13.41 4.76
C HIS A 481 -10.94 -13.32 3.80
N PRO A 482 -10.10 -12.27 3.88
CA PRO A 482 -9.07 -11.94 2.88
C PRO A 482 -7.78 -12.76 3.02
N ASN A 483 -7.92 -14.09 3.05
CA ASN A 483 -6.83 -15.05 3.22
C ASN A 483 -6.82 -16.10 2.09
N PHE A 484 -5.87 -16.00 1.17
CA PHE A 484 -5.73 -16.98 0.09
C PHE A 484 -5.29 -18.37 0.59
N GLY A 485 -4.56 -18.47 1.71
CA GLY A 485 -4.23 -19.75 2.34
C GLY A 485 -5.47 -20.57 2.68
N VAL A 486 -6.40 -19.97 3.43
CA VAL A 486 -7.67 -20.60 3.82
C VAL A 486 -8.57 -20.84 2.61
N ILE A 487 -8.67 -19.88 1.68
CA ILE A 487 -9.55 -19.99 0.49
C ILE A 487 -9.06 -21.06 -0.49
N VAL A 488 -7.78 -21.10 -0.84
CA VAL A 488 -7.26 -22.09 -1.81
C VAL A 488 -7.29 -23.50 -1.21
N HIS A 489 -6.99 -23.65 0.08
CA HIS A 489 -7.14 -24.92 0.78
C HIS A 489 -8.61 -25.41 0.76
N SER A 490 -9.55 -24.53 1.10
CA SER A 490 -10.99 -24.85 1.10
C SER A 490 -11.53 -25.16 -0.30
N LEU A 491 -11.06 -24.46 -1.34
CA LEU A 491 -11.39 -24.75 -2.74
C LEU A 491 -10.85 -26.11 -3.20
N LEU A 492 -9.62 -26.47 -2.80
CA LEU A 492 -9.03 -27.77 -3.12
C LEU A 492 -9.74 -28.94 -2.41
N GLN A 493 -10.26 -28.72 -1.20
CA GLN A 493 -10.88 -29.77 -0.39
C GLN A 493 -12.39 -29.90 -0.58
N TYR A 494 -13.12 -28.78 -0.71
CA TYR A 494 -14.60 -28.72 -0.72
C TYR A 494 -15.20 -28.08 -1.99
N GLY A 495 -14.34 -27.66 -2.94
CA GLY A 495 -14.78 -27.00 -4.18
C GLY A 495 -15.50 -25.67 -3.95
N LEU A 496 -16.20 -25.21 -4.98
CA LEU A 496 -16.99 -23.97 -4.90
C LEU A 496 -18.26 -24.13 -4.04
N ALA A 497 -18.94 -25.27 -4.12
CA ALA A 497 -20.22 -25.50 -3.44
C ALA A 497 -20.13 -25.43 -1.90
N GLY A 498 -19.02 -25.91 -1.32
CA GLY A 498 -18.75 -25.85 0.12
C GLY A 498 -18.03 -24.59 0.60
N LEU A 499 -17.50 -23.74 -0.31
CA LEU A 499 -16.56 -22.66 0.04
C LEU A 499 -17.10 -21.67 1.07
N SER A 500 -18.34 -21.19 0.89
CA SER A 500 -18.92 -20.15 1.76
C SER A 500 -19.14 -20.65 3.21
N GLU A 501 -19.29 -21.96 3.36
CA GLU A 501 -19.65 -22.66 4.59
C GLU A 501 -18.40 -22.97 5.43
N HIS A 502 -17.34 -23.48 4.78
CA HIS A 502 -16.06 -23.79 5.42
C HIS A 502 -15.21 -22.54 5.71
N VAL A 503 -15.41 -21.47 4.94
CA VAL A 503 -14.80 -20.15 5.17
C VAL A 503 -15.90 -19.16 5.59
N PRO A 504 -16.41 -19.21 6.83
CA PRO A 504 -17.37 -18.24 7.36
C PRO A 504 -16.69 -16.89 7.67
N LEU A 505 -17.49 -15.87 8.00
CA LEU A 505 -17.00 -14.65 8.65
C LEU A 505 -16.54 -15.06 10.06
N ARG A 506 -15.33 -14.65 10.47
CA ARG A 506 -14.73 -15.01 11.77
C ARG A 506 -14.19 -13.77 12.47
N ILE A 507 -14.47 -13.64 13.76
CA ILE A 507 -13.91 -12.58 14.60
C ILE A 507 -12.39 -12.71 14.62
N GLY A 508 -11.68 -11.59 14.58
CA GLY A 508 -10.22 -11.58 14.52
C GLY A 508 -9.62 -11.93 13.15
N THR A 509 -10.45 -12.12 12.12
CA THR A 509 -10.05 -11.98 10.71
C THR A 509 -10.71 -10.73 10.12
N PRO A 510 -9.95 -9.74 9.63
CA PRO A 510 -10.54 -8.47 9.19
C PRO A 510 -11.35 -8.60 7.90
N ILE A 511 -12.40 -7.79 7.79
CA ILE A 511 -13.28 -7.67 6.63
C ILE A 511 -12.79 -6.50 5.77
N SER A 512 -12.66 -6.70 4.45
CA SER A 512 -12.28 -5.64 3.51
C SER A 512 -13.23 -4.43 3.63
N PRO A 513 -12.73 -3.21 3.81
CA PRO A 513 -13.57 -2.04 4.06
C PRO A 513 -14.50 -1.73 2.88
N MET A 514 -15.75 -1.37 3.17
CA MET A 514 -16.64 -0.72 2.21
C MET A 514 -16.13 0.70 1.92
N LEU A 515 -16.18 1.12 0.65
CA LEU A 515 -15.61 2.39 0.18
C LEU A 515 -16.70 3.29 -0.42
N GLY A 516 -16.70 4.58 -0.07
CA GLY A 516 -17.59 5.56 -0.69
C GLY A 516 -17.07 6.11 -2.02
N SER A 517 -17.99 6.40 -2.95
CA SER A 517 -17.75 7.16 -4.18
C SER A 517 -17.46 8.64 -3.92
N ILE A 518 -16.93 9.34 -4.92
CA ILE A 518 -16.66 10.80 -4.86
C ILE A 518 -17.86 11.55 -5.45
N THR A 519 -18.16 12.72 -4.90
CA THR A 519 -19.06 13.70 -5.52
C THR A 519 -18.42 15.09 -5.49
N ARG A 520 -18.58 15.87 -6.57
CA ARG A 520 -17.96 17.21 -6.78
C ARG A 520 -18.83 18.39 -6.30
N SER A 521 -20.06 18.16 -5.82
CA SER A 521 -20.93 19.19 -5.24
C SER A 521 -22.01 18.57 -4.35
N LEU A 522 -22.74 19.39 -3.59
CA LEU A 522 -23.93 18.93 -2.83
C LEU A 522 -25.10 18.59 -3.76
N GLY A 523 -25.39 19.42 -4.77
CA GLY A 523 -26.43 19.14 -5.77
C GLY A 523 -26.26 17.76 -6.42
N ALA A 524 -25.06 17.46 -6.92
CA ALA A 524 -24.74 16.17 -7.53
C ALA A 524 -24.74 14.98 -6.54
N MET A 525 -24.89 15.23 -5.23
CA MET A 525 -25.11 14.22 -4.19
C MET A 525 -26.61 13.95 -4.02
N HIS A 526 -27.45 14.99 -3.99
CA HIS A 526 -28.91 14.84 -4.05
C HIS A 526 -29.36 14.17 -5.36
N ASP A 527 -28.81 14.56 -6.52
CA ASP A 527 -29.12 13.97 -7.84
C ASP A 527 -28.87 12.45 -7.87
N LYS A 528 -27.77 11.99 -7.25
CA LYS A 528 -27.39 10.57 -7.20
C LYS A 528 -28.29 9.76 -6.28
N LEU A 529 -28.68 10.31 -5.13
CA LEU A 529 -29.50 9.61 -4.14
C LEU A 529 -30.99 9.65 -4.50
N GLY A 530 -31.45 10.75 -5.11
CA GLY A 530 -32.86 11.02 -5.39
C GLY A 530 -33.68 11.15 -4.09
N PRO A 531 -34.98 10.79 -4.10
CA PRO A 531 -35.87 10.89 -2.93
C PRO A 531 -35.65 9.79 -1.89
N ARG A 532 -34.42 9.25 -1.76
CA ARG A 532 -34.09 8.18 -0.81
C ARG A 532 -33.76 8.76 0.55
N ALA A 533 -34.21 8.11 1.62
CA ALA A 533 -33.72 8.39 2.95
C ALA A 533 -32.20 8.13 3.04
N PHE A 534 -31.46 9.14 3.44
CA PHE A 534 -30.03 9.08 3.72
C PHE A 534 -29.73 9.78 5.05
N VAL A 535 -28.53 9.54 5.58
CA VAL A 535 -27.97 10.29 6.71
C VAL A 535 -26.65 10.91 6.28
N SER A 536 -26.41 12.16 6.68
CA SER A 536 -25.13 12.83 6.53
C SER A 536 -24.31 12.67 7.80
N GLU A 537 -23.02 12.39 7.69
CA GLU A 537 -22.11 12.06 8.78
C GLU A 537 -20.81 12.85 8.67
N PHE A 538 -20.22 13.26 9.80
CA PHE A 538 -18.92 13.93 9.83
C PHE A 538 -17.80 13.03 9.29
N LYS A 539 -17.04 13.53 8.30
CA LYS A 539 -15.88 12.81 7.75
C LYS A 539 -14.57 13.25 8.43
N TYR A 540 -14.30 12.72 9.62
CA TYR A 540 -13.07 12.94 10.38
C TYR A 540 -11.78 12.65 9.57
N ASP A 541 -10.71 13.45 9.78
CA ASP A 541 -9.33 13.22 9.31
C ASP A 541 -8.59 12.34 10.33
N GLY A 542 -8.69 11.02 10.17
CA GLY A 542 -8.19 10.05 11.16
C GLY A 542 -7.63 8.77 10.55
N GLN A 543 -7.53 7.72 11.36
CA GLN A 543 -7.16 6.38 10.93
C GLN A 543 -8.32 5.41 11.16
N ARG A 544 -9.01 5.00 10.07
CA ARG A 544 -10.02 3.94 10.09
C ARG A 544 -9.48 2.70 10.80
N CYS A 545 -10.17 2.29 11.85
CA CYS A 545 -9.88 1.14 12.68
C CYS A 545 -11.12 0.24 12.69
N GLN A 546 -10.92 -1.01 12.30
CA GLN A 546 -11.93 -2.05 12.44
C GLN A 546 -11.67 -2.79 13.75
N ILE A 547 -12.63 -2.75 14.67
CA ILE A 547 -12.50 -3.28 16.02
C ILE A 547 -13.23 -4.63 16.07
N HIS A 548 -12.49 -5.69 16.39
CA HIS A 548 -13.00 -7.04 16.60
C HIS A 548 -12.89 -7.39 18.08
N ALA A 549 -13.97 -7.86 18.69
CA ALA A 549 -13.97 -8.29 20.08
C ALA A 549 -14.82 -9.55 20.31
N VAL A 550 -14.38 -10.41 21.23
CA VAL A 550 -15.13 -11.58 21.70
C VAL A 550 -14.86 -11.84 23.18
N TYR A 551 -15.92 -12.08 23.96
CA TYR A 551 -15.87 -12.50 25.35
C TYR A 551 -15.79 -14.04 25.44
N VAL A 552 -14.75 -14.52 26.11
CA VAL A 552 -14.42 -15.95 26.28
C VAL A 552 -13.98 -16.16 27.73
N PRO A 553 -14.92 -16.43 28.65
CA PRO A 553 -14.61 -16.52 30.08
C PRO A 553 -13.61 -17.64 30.36
N ARG A 554 -12.81 -17.50 31.41
CA ARG A 554 -11.82 -18.51 31.81
C ARG A 554 -12.45 -19.87 32.08
N SER A 555 -13.71 -19.91 32.50
CA SER A 555 -14.51 -21.12 32.69
C SER A 555 -14.77 -21.92 31.41
N ALA A 556 -14.68 -21.30 30.21
CA ALA A 556 -14.71 -22.00 28.93
C ALA A 556 -13.44 -22.84 28.65
N GLY A 557 -12.42 -22.72 29.50
CA GLY A 557 -11.24 -23.58 29.51
C GLY A 557 -10.18 -23.25 28.45
N PRO A 558 -9.04 -23.97 28.48
CA PRO A 558 -7.90 -23.69 27.60
C PRO A 558 -8.20 -23.94 26.12
N GLU A 559 -9.15 -24.81 25.79
CA GLU A 559 -9.45 -25.20 24.40
C GLU A 559 -10.27 -24.13 23.67
N ALA A 560 -11.33 -23.59 24.28
CA ALA A 560 -12.08 -22.46 23.71
C ALA A 560 -11.21 -21.19 23.57
N ARG A 561 -10.26 -20.98 24.48
CA ARG A 561 -9.27 -19.90 24.40
C ARG A 561 -8.14 -20.19 23.41
N ARG A 562 -7.96 -21.46 23.01
CA ARG A 562 -7.02 -21.86 21.95
C ARG A 562 -7.65 -21.78 20.57
N SER A 563 -8.90 -22.21 20.36
CA SER A 563 -9.54 -22.12 19.04
C SER A 563 -9.56 -20.68 18.51
N VAL A 564 -9.87 -19.70 19.36
CA VAL A 564 -9.78 -18.26 19.05
C VAL A 564 -8.37 -17.84 18.58
N ARG A 565 -7.30 -18.52 19.01
CA ARG A 565 -5.90 -18.28 18.60
C ARG A 565 -5.42 -19.16 17.43
N GLU A 566 -5.82 -20.43 17.35
CA GLU A 566 -5.44 -21.32 16.25
C GLU A 566 -6.17 -20.95 14.95
N GLU A 567 -7.37 -20.37 15.05
CA GLU A 567 -8.06 -19.75 13.92
C GLU A 567 -7.54 -18.35 13.56
N THR A 568 -6.76 -17.69 14.44
CA THR A 568 -6.14 -16.38 14.18
C THR A 568 -4.61 -16.46 14.16
N SER A 569 -4.05 -16.78 12.98
CA SER A 569 -2.61 -16.83 12.68
C SER A 569 -1.78 -15.75 13.39
N SER A 570 -0.62 -16.16 13.91
CA SER A 570 0.41 -15.36 14.61
C SER A 570 0.08 -14.89 16.04
N LYS A 571 1.01 -14.14 16.67
CA LYS A 571 0.95 -13.74 18.10
C LYS A 571 0.02 -12.54 18.37
N ALA A 572 -0.85 -12.20 17.41
CA ALA A 572 -1.60 -10.96 17.38
C ALA A 572 -2.77 -10.91 18.38
N GLY A 573 -3.34 -9.72 18.57
CA GLY A 573 -4.44 -9.46 19.50
C GLY A 573 -4.06 -9.43 20.99
N LYS A 574 -4.86 -8.72 21.78
CA LYS A 574 -4.68 -8.55 23.22
C LYS A 574 -5.83 -9.24 23.97
N TRP A 575 -5.52 -9.86 25.11
CA TRP A 575 -6.53 -10.31 26.08
C TRP A 575 -6.68 -9.24 27.16
N VAL A 576 -7.91 -8.83 27.46
CA VAL A 576 -8.25 -7.67 28.32
C VAL A 576 -9.45 -7.95 29.22
N GLY A 577 -9.72 -7.02 30.15
CA GLY A 577 -10.71 -7.16 31.22
C GLY A 577 -10.20 -7.93 32.43
N LYS A 578 -11.03 -8.01 33.48
CA LYS A 578 -10.72 -8.36 34.87
C LYS A 578 -9.93 -9.65 35.09
N ASP A 579 -10.11 -10.62 34.20
CA ASP A 579 -9.34 -11.86 34.16
C ASP A 579 -8.78 -12.19 32.75
N GLY A 580 -8.66 -11.19 31.88
CA GLY A 580 -8.25 -11.36 30.49
C GLY A 580 -9.26 -12.19 29.70
N GLU A 581 -10.55 -11.95 29.91
CA GLU A 581 -11.65 -12.75 29.37
C GLU A 581 -12.11 -12.27 27.99
N ILE A 582 -11.79 -11.04 27.59
CA ILE A 582 -12.13 -10.50 26.27
C ILE A 582 -10.88 -10.54 25.39
N TYR A 583 -11.01 -11.04 24.16
CA TYR A 583 -9.97 -10.98 23.14
C TYR A 583 -10.30 -9.88 22.13
N VAL A 584 -9.35 -8.97 21.89
CA VAL A 584 -9.49 -7.80 21.01
C VAL A 584 -8.44 -7.83 19.91
N ARG A 585 -8.85 -7.55 18.67
CA ARG A 585 -7.95 -7.22 17.55
C ARG A 585 -8.40 -5.94 16.86
N LEU A 586 -7.43 -5.10 16.52
CA LEU A 586 -7.61 -3.83 15.82
C LEU A 586 -6.95 -3.89 14.44
N PHE A 587 -7.66 -3.48 13.39
CA PHE A 587 -7.15 -3.55 12.01
C PHE A 587 -7.25 -2.23 11.25
N SER A 588 -6.25 -1.93 10.43
CA SER A 588 -6.20 -0.72 9.60
C SER A 588 -7.11 -0.81 8.37
N ARG A 589 -7.33 0.33 7.69
CA ARG A 589 -7.94 0.42 6.34
C ARG A 589 -7.28 -0.51 5.30
N HIS A 590 -6.03 -0.91 5.52
CA HIS A 590 -5.28 -1.81 4.63
C HIS A 590 -5.16 -3.24 5.18
N LEU A 591 -5.94 -3.57 6.21
CA LEU A 591 -6.00 -4.86 6.90
C LEU A 591 -4.70 -5.19 7.64
N GLU A 592 -3.91 -4.18 8.01
CA GLU A 592 -2.73 -4.33 8.87
C GLU A 592 -3.18 -4.45 10.34
N GLU A 593 -2.45 -5.20 11.15
CA GLU A 593 -2.67 -5.28 12.61
C GLU A 593 -2.25 -3.97 13.30
N MET A 594 -3.06 -3.47 14.24
CA MET A 594 -2.82 -2.22 14.97
C MET A 594 -3.06 -2.33 16.49
N THR A 595 -3.23 -3.53 17.04
CA THR A 595 -3.60 -3.73 18.45
C THR A 595 -2.52 -3.21 19.40
N GLU A 596 -1.25 -3.45 19.09
CA GLU A 596 -0.07 -2.93 19.83
C GLU A 596 0.08 -1.40 19.77
N LYS A 597 -0.58 -0.71 18.83
CA LYS A 597 -0.54 0.76 18.69
C LYS A 597 -1.52 1.46 19.63
N TYR A 598 -2.60 0.79 20.01
CA TYR A 598 -3.75 1.38 20.68
C TYR A 598 -4.24 0.59 21.91
N PRO A 599 -3.41 0.46 22.97
CA PRO A 599 -3.83 -0.21 24.22
C PRO A 599 -4.94 0.56 24.95
N ASP A 600 -5.00 1.88 24.78
CA ASP A 600 -6.10 2.76 25.23
C ASP A 600 -7.44 2.46 24.53
N ILE A 601 -7.40 1.94 23.30
CA ILE A 601 -8.60 1.43 22.61
C ILE A 601 -8.91 0.00 23.05
N THR A 602 -7.92 -0.87 23.27
CA THR A 602 -8.20 -2.24 23.74
C THR A 602 -8.83 -2.25 25.13
N ASP A 603 -8.42 -1.33 26.00
CA ASP A 603 -8.81 -1.32 27.41
C ASP A 603 -10.10 -0.52 27.65
N MET A 604 -10.57 0.19 26.62
CA MET A 604 -11.94 0.73 26.49
C MET A 604 -12.98 -0.35 26.14
N VAL A 605 -12.59 -1.44 25.47
CA VAL A 605 -13.54 -2.47 24.98
C VAL A 605 -14.31 -3.21 26.10
N PRO A 606 -13.71 -3.61 27.24
CA PRO A 606 -14.45 -4.25 28.33
C PRO A 606 -15.64 -3.44 28.84
N ILE A 607 -15.46 -2.12 28.96
CA ILE A 607 -16.49 -1.17 29.38
C ILE A 607 -17.59 -1.10 28.31
N LEU A 608 -17.22 -0.98 27.03
CA LEU A 608 -18.18 -0.98 25.91
C LEU A 608 -18.96 -2.29 25.75
N MET A 609 -18.43 -3.42 26.22
CA MET A 609 -19.14 -4.70 26.24
C MET A 609 -20.06 -4.88 27.46
N GLY A 610 -20.02 -3.95 28.43
CA GLY A 610 -20.79 -4.02 29.67
C GLY A 610 -20.26 -5.06 30.66
N GLN A 611 -18.97 -5.40 30.57
CA GLN A 611 -18.32 -6.39 31.45
C GLN A 611 -17.58 -5.72 32.62
N GLU A 612 -17.28 -4.43 32.52
CA GLU A 612 -16.59 -3.61 33.53
C GLU A 612 -17.24 -2.21 33.64
N THR A 613 -17.15 -1.59 34.81
CA THR A 613 -17.41 -0.15 35.00
C THR A 613 -16.13 0.67 34.73
N GLU A 614 -16.24 2.01 34.67
CA GLU A 614 -15.03 2.87 34.60
C GLU A 614 -14.15 2.72 35.86
N ASP A 615 -14.74 2.39 37.03
CA ASP A 615 -14.01 2.17 38.29
C ASP A 615 -13.40 0.75 38.40
N ASP A 616 -14.00 -0.25 37.74
CA ASP A 616 -13.44 -1.61 37.65
C ASP A 616 -12.22 -1.71 36.72
N ALA A 617 -12.02 -0.74 35.84
CA ALA A 617 -10.92 -0.69 34.87
C ALA A 617 -9.58 -0.57 35.60
N ASN A 618 -8.97 -1.73 35.91
CA ASN A 618 -7.93 -1.90 36.91
C ASN A 618 -6.57 -1.30 36.48
N ILE A 619 -6.44 0.03 36.61
CA ILE A 619 -5.21 0.78 36.33
C ILE A 619 -4.10 0.28 37.27
N GLY A 620 -3.05 -0.31 36.70
CA GLY A 620 -1.97 -0.95 37.45
C GLY A 620 -1.15 0.04 38.29
N GLY A 621 -1.52 0.21 39.56
CA GLY A 621 -0.84 1.12 40.48
C GLY A 621 -1.27 0.94 41.94
N ASN A 622 -0.65 -0.01 42.65
CA ASN A 622 -0.85 -0.21 44.08
C ASN A 622 -0.11 0.88 44.90
N ALA A 623 -0.48 2.15 44.70
CA ALA A 623 0.29 3.31 45.19
C ALA A 623 -0.49 4.64 45.26
N PHE A 624 -1.63 4.71 45.96
CA PHE A 624 -1.86 5.74 47.01
C PHE A 624 -3.03 5.36 47.92
N VAL A 625 -3.08 5.96 49.12
CA VAL A 625 -4.01 5.60 50.22
C VAL A 625 -5.11 6.65 50.38
N ASP A 626 -6.25 6.20 50.92
CA ASP A 626 -7.45 6.91 51.36
C ASP A 626 -7.37 8.43 51.61
N SER A 627 -8.41 9.16 51.16
CA SER A 627 -9.21 9.98 52.08
C SER A 627 -10.50 10.54 51.44
N ASN A 628 -11.50 10.83 52.30
CA ASN A 628 -12.69 11.66 52.07
C ASN A 628 -13.91 11.08 51.33
N ALA A 629 -14.43 9.95 51.82
CA ALA A 629 -15.85 9.62 51.68
C ALA A 629 -16.73 10.44 52.65
N SER A 630 -16.95 11.75 52.40
CA SER A 630 -17.87 12.56 53.23
C SER A 630 -18.37 13.89 52.62
N SER A 631 -19.55 13.89 51.97
CA SER A 631 -20.44 15.10 51.88
C SER A 631 -21.86 14.87 51.30
N PHE A 632 -22.32 13.65 51.04
CA PHE A 632 -23.72 13.41 50.61
C PHE A 632 -24.74 13.62 51.76
N LYS A 633 -25.18 14.88 51.98
CA LYS A 633 -26.51 15.29 52.52
C LYS A 633 -26.63 16.81 52.79
N ALA A 634 -27.01 17.58 51.77
CA ALA A 634 -27.69 18.87 51.87
C ALA A 634 -28.23 19.27 50.48
N GLN A 635 -29.42 19.84 50.29
CA GLN A 635 -30.57 19.95 51.20
C GLN A 635 -31.85 20.13 50.35
N SER A 636 -32.89 19.32 50.57
CA SER A 636 -34.13 19.39 49.79
C SER A 636 -35.29 19.89 50.66
N LYS A 637 -35.78 21.12 50.43
CA LYS A 637 -37.17 21.60 50.64
C LYS A 637 -37.29 23.14 50.66
N THR A 638 -38.06 23.67 49.71
CA THR A 638 -39.36 24.39 49.86
C THR A 638 -39.95 24.54 48.44
N PHE A 639 -41.19 24.13 48.10
CA PHE A 639 -42.51 24.63 48.55
C PHE A 639 -42.69 26.13 48.26
N GLU A 640 -43.78 26.66 47.69
CA GLU A 640 -44.97 26.15 46.96
C GLU A 640 -45.70 27.42 46.39
N CYS A 641 -46.68 27.47 45.49
CA CYS A 641 -47.53 26.56 44.67
C CYS A 641 -47.92 27.38 43.38
N GLU A 642 -48.81 27.08 42.42
CA GLU A 642 -49.75 26.00 41.97
C GLU A 642 -50.03 26.33 40.44
N ALA A 643 -50.77 25.63 39.57
CA ALA A 643 -51.62 24.42 39.60
C ALA A 643 -51.79 23.80 38.19
N ASN A 644 -52.32 22.57 38.14
CA ASN A 644 -53.17 21.93 37.10
C ASN A 644 -52.95 22.20 35.59
N VAL A 645 -52.40 21.25 34.79
CA VAL A 645 -52.97 19.94 34.31
C VAL A 645 -53.64 20.09 32.91
N THR A 646 -53.34 19.28 31.87
CA THR A 646 -53.22 17.80 31.83
C THR A 646 -52.33 17.26 30.70
N LYS A 647 -51.68 16.10 30.92
CA LYS A 647 -51.29 15.06 29.94
C LYS A 647 -50.52 15.47 28.65
N GLN A 648 -49.18 15.50 28.72
CA GLN A 648 -48.36 14.85 27.66
C GLN A 648 -46.93 14.40 28.05
N GLU A 649 -46.55 14.46 29.33
CA GLU A 649 -45.16 14.18 29.78
C GLU A 649 -45.11 13.15 30.92
N GLU A 650 -45.19 11.85 30.60
CA GLU A 650 -44.98 10.77 31.60
C GLU A 650 -44.23 9.53 31.06
N GLU A 651 -43.93 9.45 29.76
CA GLU A 651 -43.36 8.24 29.13
C GLU A 651 -41.82 8.26 28.95
N VAL A 652 -41.16 9.40 29.22
CA VAL A 652 -39.70 9.57 29.05
C VAL A 652 -38.90 9.22 30.31
N GLY A 653 -39.54 9.18 31.49
CA GLY A 653 -38.88 9.05 32.79
C GLY A 653 -38.57 7.64 33.29
N LEU A 654 -38.94 6.59 32.55
CA LEU A 654 -39.01 5.20 33.06
C LEU A 654 -38.15 4.16 32.33
N VAL A 655 -37.14 4.60 31.55
CA VAL A 655 -36.22 3.71 30.80
C VAL A 655 -34.83 3.59 31.46
N THR A 656 -34.66 4.17 32.66
CA THR A 656 -33.47 3.96 33.49
C THR A 656 -33.41 2.53 34.05
N GLU A 657 -32.21 1.93 34.00
CA GLU A 657 -31.87 0.63 34.61
C GLU A 657 -32.64 -0.63 34.18
N SER A 658 -33.24 -0.65 32.98
CA SER A 658 -33.38 -1.91 32.24
C SER A 658 -31.99 -2.44 31.90
N ARG A 659 -31.44 -3.31 32.76
CA ARG A 659 -30.07 -3.85 32.73
C ARG A 659 -29.78 -4.52 31.38
N ARG A 660 -29.16 -3.76 30.46
CA ARG A 660 -28.91 -4.19 29.07
C ARG A 660 -28.11 -5.49 29.06
N GLN A 661 -28.47 -6.42 28.17
CA GLN A 661 -27.73 -7.67 28.02
C GLN A 661 -26.27 -7.36 27.64
N PRO A 662 -25.27 -7.97 28.31
CA PRO A 662 -23.87 -7.75 27.97
C PRO A 662 -23.60 -8.18 26.53
N ILE A 663 -22.61 -7.56 25.89
CA ILE A 663 -22.22 -7.92 24.52
C ILE A 663 -21.25 -9.11 24.63
N THR A 664 -21.48 -10.15 23.83
CA THR A 664 -20.62 -11.33 23.77
C THR A 664 -19.59 -11.20 22.66
N SER A 665 -19.92 -10.52 21.57
CA SER A 665 -19.01 -10.37 20.42
C SER A 665 -19.43 -9.25 19.47
N PHE A 666 -18.48 -8.59 18.81
CA PHE A 666 -18.78 -7.66 17.74
C PHE A 666 -17.66 -7.49 16.72
N ILE A 667 -18.02 -6.95 15.55
CA ILE A 667 -17.10 -6.31 14.60
C ILE A 667 -17.71 -4.97 14.19
N MET A 668 -17.03 -3.87 14.51
CA MET A 668 -17.44 -2.50 14.13
C MET A 668 -16.36 -1.78 13.33
N ASP A 669 -16.77 -0.79 12.54
CA ASP A 669 -15.89 0.15 11.85
C ASP A 669 -15.98 1.54 12.50
N ALA A 670 -14.82 2.11 12.82
CA ALA A 670 -14.68 3.44 13.42
C ALA A 670 -13.53 4.21 12.78
N GLU A 671 -13.50 5.54 12.93
CA GLU A 671 -12.32 6.35 12.63
C GLU A 671 -11.67 6.77 13.97
N VAL A 672 -10.36 6.52 14.11
CA VAL A 672 -9.57 6.95 15.27
C VAL A 672 -8.99 8.33 14.98
N VAL A 673 -9.23 9.30 15.87
CA VAL A 673 -8.86 10.71 15.68
C VAL A 673 -8.07 11.18 16.89
N ALA A 674 -7.02 11.99 16.69
CA ALA A 674 -6.31 12.61 17.80
C ALA A 674 -7.17 13.70 18.46
N MET A 675 -7.01 13.90 19.76
CA MET A 675 -7.73 14.93 20.52
C MET A 675 -6.80 15.66 21.50
N ASP A 676 -7.16 16.90 21.85
CA ASP A 676 -6.57 17.60 22.98
C ASP A 676 -7.21 17.17 24.32
N LEU A 677 -6.81 17.80 25.42
CA LEU A 677 -7.34 17.52 26.76
C LEU A 677 -8.79 18.01 26.93
N ASP A 678 -9.18 19.07 26.23
CA ASP A 678 -10.54 19.65 26.23
C ASP A 678 -11.51 18.85 25.33
N GLY A 679 -11.00 17.86 24.59
CA GLY A 679 -11.77 17.01 23.69
C GLY A 679 -12.04 17.59 22.30
N ARG A 680 -11.31 18.65 21.89
CA ARG A 680 -11.30 19.13 20.49
C ARG A 680 -10.55 18.12 19.61
N LEU A 681 -10.89 18.12 18.33
CA LEU A 681 -10.27 17.27 17.32
C LEU A 681 -8.94 17.86 16.85
N LEU A 682 -7.91 17.02 16.71
CA LEU A 682 -6.59 17.40 16.20
C LEU A 682 -6.31 16.71 14.84
N PRO A 683 -5.57 17.37 13.91
CA PRO A 683 -5.31 16.84 12.57
C PRO A 683 -4.61 15.46 12.57
N PHE A 684 -4.77 14.70 11.48
CA PHE A 684 -4.13 13.39 11.30
C PHE A 684 -2.59 13.44 11.46
N GLN A 685 -1.95 14.57 11.16
CA GLN A 685 -0.50 14.72 11.31
C GLN A 685 -0.05 14.56 12.78
N THR A 686 -0.90 14.91 13.75
CA THR A 686 -0.68 14.64 15.19
C THR A 686 -0.82 13.16 15.52
N LEU A 687 -1.85 12.49 14.98
CA LEU A 687 -2.06 11.05 15.13
C LEU A 687 -0.93 10.22 14.49
N ALA A 688 -0.32 10.71 13.41
CA ALA A 688 0.79 10.08 12.71
C ALA A 688 2.11 10.07 13.51
N ASN A 689 2.26 10.97 14.48
CA ASN A 689 3.42 11.03 15.40
C ASN A 689 3.36 9.98 16.52
N ARG A 690 2.23 9.27 16.68
CA ARG A 690 2.08 8.22 17.69
C ARG A 690 2.91 6.97 17.32
N SER A 691 3.62 6.42 18.32
CA SER A 691 4.39 5.17 18.23
C SER A 691 3.58 4.03 17.59
N ARG A 692 4.26 3.15 16.82
CA ARG A 692 3.59 2.17 15.95
C ARG A 692 3.50 0.74 16.50
N LYS A 693 4.33 0.39 17.49
CA LYS A 693 4.45 -0.94 18.12
C LYS A 693 4.86 -0.77 19.57
N ASP A 694 4.64 -1.82 20.36
CA ASP A 694 5.10 -1.93 21.76
C ASP A 694 4.76 -0.69 22.62
N VAL A 695 3.56 -0.14 22.45
CA VAL A 695 3.14 1.10 23.14
C VAL A 695 2.61 0.75 24.52
N ASN A 696 3.24 1.27 25.58
CA ASN A 696 2.68 1.21 26.93
C ASN A 696 1.66 2.33 27.13
N LEU A 697 0.64 2.10 27.98
CA LEU A 697 -0.40 3.09 28.31
C LEU A 697 0.19 4.42 28.81
N HIS A 698 1.24 4.36 29.65
CA HIS A 698 1.88 5.53 30.24
C HIS A 698 2.76 6.33 29.26
N ASP A 699 3.10 5.76 28.09
CA ASP A 699 3.89 6.44 27.04
C ASP A 699 3.01 7.23 26.05
N ILE A 700 1.68 7.19 26.21
CA ILE A 700 0.71 7.82 25.29
C ILE A 700 0.70 9.34 25.49
N LYS A 701 1.36 10.05 24.58
CA LYS A 701 1.37 11.53 24.51
C LYS A 701 0.23 12.15 23.70
N VAL A 702 -0.56 11.33 23.00
CA VAL A 702 -1.64 11.77 22.10
C VAL A 702 -2.91 10.97 22.45
N LYS A 703 -3.83 11.60 23.19
CA LYS A 703 -5.17 11.06 23.47
C LYS A 703 -5.94 10.90 22.16
N VAL A 704 -6.78 9.88 22.08
CA VAL A 704 -7.59 9.59 20.88
C VAL A 704 -9.06 9.40 21.21
N GLY A 705 -9.90 9.75 20.24
CA GLY A 705 -11.32 9.41 20.21
C GLY A 705 -11.58 8.36 19.12
N VAL A 706 -12.48 7.43 19.41
CA VAL A 706 -12.97 6.39 18.52
C VAL A 706 -14.40 6.77 18.11
N PHE A 707 -14.55 7.15 16.85
CA PHE A 707 -15.83 7.60 16.30
C PHE A 707 -16.41 6.48 15.41
N ALA A 708 -17.32 5.69 15.97
CA ALA A 708 -17.92 4.52 15.33
C ALA A 708 -19.01 4.91 14.31
N PHE A 709 -19.03 4.23 13.16
CA PHE A 709 -19.91 4.58 12.03
C PHE A 709 -20.55 3.40 11.29
N ASP A 710 -20.18 2.15 11.60
CA ASP A 710 -20.90 0.96 11.14
C ASP A 710 -20.66 -0.26 12.05
N LEU A 711 -21.56 -1.25 11.99
CA LEU A 711 -21.53 -2.48 12.76
C LEU A 711 -21.79 -3.68 11.84
N MET A 712 -20.78 -4.50 11.60
CA MET A 712 -20.80 -5.58 10.61
C MET A 712 -21.11 -6.96 11.20
N TYR A 713 -20.95 -7.12 12.52
CA TYR A 713 -21.23 -8.35 13.26
C TYR A 713 -21.57 -8.03 14.72
N LEU A 714 -22.51 -8.77 15.31
CA LEU A 714 -22.92 -8.62 16.71
C LEU A 714 -23.45 -9.95 17.26
N ASP A 715 -23.02 -10.35 18.46
CA ASP A 715 -23.60 -11.43 19.28
C ASP A 715 -23.96 -12.73 18.52
N GLY A 716 -23.09 -13.15 17.58
CA GLY A 716 -23.26 -14.33 16.74
C GLY A 716 -23.63 -14.04 15.27
N GLU A 717 -24.28 -12.90 15.00
CA GLU A 717 -24.93 -12.59 13.73
C GLU A 717 -24.07 -11.71 12.79
N SER A 718 -24.05 -12.07 11.49
CA SER A 718 -23.40 -11.33 10.41
C SER A 718 -24.33 -10.29 9.79
N LEU A 719 -24.25 -9.04 10.26
CA LEU A 719 -25.09 -7.92 9.84
C LEU A 719 -24.79 -7.37 8.43
N LEU A 720 -23.79 -7.90 7.70
CA LEU A 720 -23.38 -7.41 6.37
C LEU A 720 -24.54 -7.25 5.37
N LYS A 721 -25.54 -8.13 5.42
CA LYS A 721 -26.70 -8.13 4.51
C LYS A 721 -27.88 -7.27 5.00
N SER A 722 -27.81 -6.72 6.20
CA SER A 722 -28.86 -5.88 6.79
C SER A 722 -28.74 -4.44 6.28
N SER A 723 -29.86 -3.71 6.21
CA SER A 723 -29.87 -2.30 5.79
C SER A 723 -28.99 -1.43 6.71
N PHE A 724 -28.42 -0.34 6.19
CA PHE A 724 -27.59 0.54 7.01
C PHE A 724 -28.37 1.13 8.19
N ARG A 725 -29.66 1.45 8.02
CA ARG A 725 -30.57 1.79 9.12
C ARG A 725 -30.54 0.74 10.24
N THR A 726 -30.63 -0.54 9.90
CA THR A 726 -30.61 -1.64 10.88
C THR A 726 -29.27 -1.71 11.62
N ARG A 727 -28.15 -1.65 10.90
CA ARG A 727 -26.79 -1.72 11.48
C ARG A 727 -26.51 -0.53 12.40
N ARG A 728 -26.91 0.68 11.98
CA ARG A 728 -26.76 1.92 12.76
C ARG A 728 -27.66 1.94 14.01
N ASN A 729 -28.90 1.49 13.91
CA ASN A 729 -29.79 1.37 15.07
C ASN A 729 -29.23 0.38 16.11
N LEU A 730 -28.66 -0.75 15.67
CA LEU A 730 -27.97 -1.69 16.56
C LEU A 730 -26.70 -1.07 17.18
N LEU A 731 -25.90 -0.32 16.40
CA LEU A 731 -24.72 0.38 16.90
C LEU A 731 -25.09 1.38 18.02
N HIS A 732 -26.08 2.25 17.79
CA HIS A 732 -26.51 3.26 18.76
C HIS A 732 -27.27 2.66 19.95
N GLY A 733 -28.02 1.57 19.75
CA GLY A 733 -28.78 0.90 20.80
C GLY A 733 -27.93 0.02 21.73
N ARG A 734 -26.85 -0.59 21.22
CA ARG A 734 -26.01 -1.53 22.00
C ARG A 734 -24.79 -0.86 22.63
N PHE A 735 -24.12 0.06 21.94
CA PHE A 735 -22.89 0.71 22.41
C PHE A 735 -23.18 2.14 22.86
N LEU A 736 -22.96 2.46 24.13
CA LEU A 736 -23.15 3.83 24.64
C LEU A 736 -21.87 4.67 24.45
N PRO A 737 -21.98 5.99 24.15
CA PRO A 737 -20.85 6.91 24.20
C PRO A 737 -20.14 6.89 25.56
N LEU A 738 -18.80 6.87 25.53
CA LEU A 738 -17.94 6.83 26.71
C LEU A 738 -17.02 8.06 26.68
N SER A 739 -17.06 8.90 27.71
CA SER A 739 -16.21 10.10 27.81
C SER A 739 -15.36 10.04 29.09
N PRO A 740 -14.35 9.15 29.13
CA PRO A 740 -13.62 8.84 30.35
C PRO A 740 -12.75 10.04 30.78
N GLN A 741 -12.78 10.32 32.08
CA GLN A 741 -11.93 11.35 32.70
C GLN A 741 -10.45 10.97 32.61
N SER A 742 -10.14 9.67 32.76
CA SER A 742 -8.79 9.14 32.61
C SER A 742 -8.24 9.39 31.18
N PRO A 743 -6.98 9.86 31.03
CA PRO A 743 -6.33 9.96 29.72
C PRO A 743 -5.86 8.60 29.18
N LEU A 744 -5.86 7.54 30.00
CA LEU A 744 -5.39 6.21 29.63
C LEU A 744 -6.43 5.38 28.84
N ILE A 745 -7.69 5.81 28.84
CA ILE A 745 -8.81 5.15 28.14
C ILE A 745 -9.23 6.06 26.97
N ALA A 746 -9.43 5.46 25.79
CA ALA A 746 -9.90 6.20 24.63
C ALA A 746 -11.37 6.66 24.81
N LYS A 747 -11.72 7.82 24.25
CA LYS A 747 -13.12 8.27 24.17
C LYS A 747 -13.86 7.43 23.13
N PHE A 748 -15.09 6.99 23.42
CA PHE A 748 -15.97 6.38 22.44
C PHE A 748 -17.15 7.30 22.13
N ALA A 749 -17.47 7.46 20.85
CA ALA A 749 -18.68 8.12 20.39
C ALA A 749 -19.15 7.50 19.08
N HIS A 750 -20.41 7.74 18.72
CA HIS A 750 -20.84 7.60 17.34
C HIS A 750 -20.35 8.81 16.53
N VAL A 751 -20.17 8.63 15.23
CA VAL A 751 -19.96 9.76 14.31
C VAL A 751 -21.15 10.72 14.38
N ARG A 752 -20.87 12.03 14.53
CA ARG A 752 -21.91 13.07 14.50
C ARG A 752 -22.64 13.02 13.16
N SER A 753 -23.97 13.08 13.19
CA SER A 753 -24.82 12.98 12.02
C SER A 753 -25.90 14.06 11.93
N CYS A 754 -26.42 14.27 10.72
CA CYS A 754 -27.65 14.97 10.42
C CYS A 754 -28.60 14.00 9.73
N GLU A 755 -29.79 13.83 10.31
CA GLU A 755 -30.85 12.92 9.81
C GLU A 755 -31.74 13.55 8.73
N SER A 756 -31.59 14.86 8.50
CA SER A 756 -32.35 15.57 7.48
C SER A 756 -31.77 15.29 6.08
N THR A 757 -32.68 15.14 5.11
CA THR A 757 -32.34 15.04 3.69
C THR A 757 -32.51 16.37 2.95
N ASP A 758 -32.86 17.45 3.66
CA ASP A 758 -33.04 18.79 3.09
C ASP A 758 -31.68 19.40 2.65
N PRO A 759 -31.60 20.06 1.48
CA PRO A 759 -30.35 20.63 0.99
C PRO A 759 -29.72 21.69 1.92
N ASP A 760 -30.52 22.53 2.57
CA ASP A 760 -30.02 23.61 3.40
C ASP A 760 -29.56 23.09 4.77
N ASP A 761 -30.27 22.10 5.34
CA ASP A 761 -29.77 21.36 6.51
C ASP A 761 -28.44 20.66 6.24
N VAL A 762 -28.32 20.00 5.09
CA VAL A 762 -27.09 19.28 4.72
C VAL A 762 -25.96 20.25 4.38
N ALA A 763 -26.24 21.42 3.79
CA ALA A 763 -25.28 22.48 3.56
C ALA A 763 -24.75 23.07 4.88
N ARG A 764 -25.64 23.43 5.81
CA ARG A 764 -25.25 23.88 7.17
C ARG A 764 -24.42 22.84 7.90
N PHE A 765 -24.79 21.56 7.80
CA PHE A 765 -24.03 20.46 8.40
C PHE A 765 -22.66 20.25 7.75
N PHE A 766 -22.52 20.48 6.44
CA PHE A 766 -21.24 20.45 5.73
C PHE A 766 -20.30 21.59 6.19
N THR A 767 -20.81 22.82 6.34
CA THR A 767 -20.06 23.95 6.90
C THR A 767 -19.59 23.65 8.31
N GLN A 768 -20.48 23.14 9.17
CA GLN A 768 -20.14 22.74 10.54
C GLN A 768 -19.08 21.63 10.60
N ALA A 769 -19.05 20.71 9.63
CA ALA A 769 -17.98 19.71 9.54
C ALA A 769 -16.61 20.37 9.27
N GLN A 770 -16.56 21.43 8.46
CA GLN A 770 -15.33 22.17 8.18
C GLN A 770 -14.84 22.99 9.40
N GLU A 771 -15.76 23.64 10.13
CA GLU A 771 -15.45 24.33 11.40
C GLU A 771 -14.79 23.39 12.42
N TYR A 772 -15.34 22.18 12.54
CA TYR A 772 -14.82 21.10 13.39
C TYR A 772 -13.60 20.38 12.77
N LYS A 773 -12.99 20.93 11.71
CA LYS A 773 -11.76 20.43 11.05
C LYS A 773 -11.85 18.99 10.52
N CYS A 774 -13.06 18.54 10.15
CA CYS A 774 -13.25 17.31 9.39
C CYS A 774 -12.96 17.55 7.88
N GLU A 775 -12.67 16.49 7.13
CA GLU A 775 -12.45 16.56 5.67
C GLU A 775 -13.71 16.99 4.87
N GLY A 776 -14.88 17.01 5.52
CA GLY A 776 -16.20 17.20 4.91
C GLY A 776 -17.21 16.22 5.49
N ILE A 777 -18.11 15.68 4.66
CA ILE A 777 -19.14 14.72 5.07
C ILE A 777 -19.13 13.41 4.27
N MET A 778 -19.55 12.34 4.94
CA MET A 778 -19.98 11.08 4.34
C MET A 778 -21.51 11.10 4.26
N VAL A 779 -22.10 10.79 3.11
CA VAL A 779 -23.56 10.66 2.97
C VAL A 779 -23.88 9.20 2.67
N LYS A 780 -24.77 8.58 3.47
CA LYS A 780 -25.08 7.15 3.40
C LYS A 780 -26.57 6.93 3.22
N SER A 781 -26.97 6.23 2.16
CA SER A 781 -28.35 5.75 2.00
C SER A 781 -28.71 4.75 3.10
N LEU A 782 -29.86 4.94 3.74
CA LEU A 782 -30.28 4.16 4.91
C LEU A 782 -30.88 2.81 4.50
N ASP A 783 -31.68 2.78 3.44
CA ASP A 783 -32.53 1.64 3.04
C ASP A 783 -32.34 1.26 1.56
N HIS A 784 -32.79 0.06 1.17
CA HIS A 784 -32.55 -0.49 -0.18
C HIS A 784 -33.50 0.04 -1.25
N HIS A 785 -34.62 0.64 -0.85
CA HIS A 785 -35.70 1.09 -1.71
C HIS A 785 -36.14 2.51 -1.34
N TRP A 786 -36.75 3.19 -2.30
CA TRP A 786 -37.74 4.21 -2.00
C TRP A 786 -39.10 3.60 -2.36
N GLU A 787 -40.11 3.85 -1.54
CA GLU A 787 -41.49 3.72 -1.97
C GLU A 787 -42.06 5.13 -2.10
N ALA A 788 -42.75 5.40 -3.19
CA ALA A 788 -43.45 6.66 -3.36
C ALA A 788 -44.67 6.68 -2.41
N PRO A 789 -44.90 7.74 -1.64
CA PRO A 789 -46.17 7.91 -0.94
C PRO A 789 -47.29 7.91 -1.99
N THR A 790 -48.15 6.89 -1.95
CA THR A 790 -49.31 6.81 -2.84
C THR A 790 -50.27 7.92 -2.46
N GLN A 791 -50.34 8.97 -3.29
CA GLN A 791 -51.30 10.05 -3.11
C GLN A 791 -52.71 9.46 -3.15
N SER A 792 -53.40 9.51 -2.01
CA SER A 792 -54.83 9.24 -1.91
C SER A 792 -55.58 10.23 -2.82
N LYS A 793 -56.21 9.71 -3.86
CA LYS A 793 -57.18 10.43 -4.67
C LYS A 793 -58.52 9.73 -4.57
N ASP A 794 -59.36 10.26 -3.69
CA ASP A 794 -60.80 10.10 -3.80
C ASP A 794 -61.25 10.75 -5.12
N PHE A 795 -61.95 10.00 -5.97
CA PHE A 795 -62.89 10.53 -6.97
C PHE A 795 -63.82 9.39 -7.45
N GLU A 796 -65.00 9.76 -7.93
CA GLU A 796 -66.16 8.89 -8.10
C GLU A 796 -66.21 8.16 -9.45
N SER A 797 -67.29 7.41 -9.70
CA SER A 797 -67.43 6.39 -10.76
C SER A 797 -67.90 6.91 -12.12
N ASP A 798 -67.78 6.08 -13.18
CA ASP A 798 -68.93 5.44 -13.86
C ASP A 798 -68.55 4.58 -15.10
N GLN A 799 -69.28 3.45 -15.26
CA GLN A 799 -69.73 2.68 -16.46
C GLN A 799 -68.76 2.40 -17.66
N GLU A 800 -68.52 1.12 -18.04
CA GLU A 800 -69.12 0.34 -19.19
C GLU A 800 -68.49 0.68 -20.59
N ASP A 801 -68.34 -0.20 -21.61
CA ASP A 801 -68.84 -1.57 -21.90
C ASP A 801 -67.95 -2.37 -22.92
N GLN A 802 -68.18 -3.69 -23.04
CA GLN A 802 -67.97 -4.69 -24.13
C GLN A 802 -66.91 -4.58 -25.27
N GLY A 803 -66.36 -5.76 -25.67
CA GLY A 803 -65.78 -6.01 -27.01
C GLY A 803 -64.87 -7.26 -27.16
N GLU A 804 -65.33 -8.30 -27.88
CA GLU A 804 -64.51 -9.42 -28.43
C GLU A 804 -63.91 -8.99 -29.81
N GLU A 805 -63.06 -9.69 -30.58
CA GLU A 805 -62.76 -11.12 -30.83
C GLU A 805 -61.45 -11.23 -31.68
N GLY A 806 -60.85 -12.42 -31.91
CA GLY A 806 -59.89 -12.64 -33.03
C GLY A 806 -58.45 -13.13 -32.69
N GLU A 807 -57.76 -13.72 -33.69
CA GLU A 807 -56.57 -14.58 -33.52
C GLU A 807 -55.28 -14.17 -34.28
N GLU A 808 -54.17 -14.84 -33.90
CA GLU A 808 -53.00 -15.27 -34.69
C GLU A 808 -51.70 -14.41 -34.87
N ALA A 809 -50.57 -15.15 -34.80
CA ALA A 809 -49.22 -14.94 -35.38
C ALA A 809 -48.48 -13.58 -35.28
N GLY A 810 -47.38 -13.51 -34.50
CA GLY A 810 -46.55 -12.27 -34.39
C GLY A 810 -45.05 -12.32 -33.99
N ARG A 811 -44.45 -13.51 -33.79
CA ARG A 811 -42.99 -13.83 -33.69
C ARG A 811 -41.95 -12.67 -33.50
N LEU A 812 -41.41 -12.56 -32.27
CA LEU A 812 -40.10 -11.99 -31.85
C LEU A 812 -39.53 -10.73 -32.57
N THR A 813 -39.25 -9.67 -31.80
CA THR A 813 -37.95 -8.94 -31.92
C THR A 813 -37.61 -8.11 -30.67
N LYS A 814 -36.31 -7.75 -30.54
CA LYS A 814 -35.70 -6.82 -29.56
C LYS A 814 -35.52 -7.29 -28.11
N LEU A 815 -34.49 -8.11 -27.89
CA LEU A 815 -33.64 -8.01 -26.69
C LEU A 815 -32.17 -8.07 -27.12
N ALA A 816 -31.54 -6.90 -27.29
CA ALA A 816 -30.19 -6.79 -27.89
C ALA A 816 -29.35 -5.63 -27.34
N ASP A 817 -29.57 -5.20 -26.09
CA ASP A 817 -28.90 -4.04 -25.45
C ASP A 817 -28.43 -4.35 -23.99
N VAL A 818 -27.91 -5.56 -23.73
CA VAL A 818 -27.34 -5.92 -22.39
C VAL A 818 -26.07 -6.78 -22.49
N VAL A 819 -25.18 -6.54 -23.46
CA VAL A 819 -23.84 -7.18 -23.50
C VAL A 819 -22.78 -6.21 -24.06
N ASP A 820 -22.45 -5.14 -23.32
CA ASP A 820 -21.14 -4.44 -23.36
C ASP A 820 -21.08 -3.26 -22.34
N ASP A 821 -21.21 -3.50 -21.01
CA ASP A 821 -20.74 -2.51 -19.98
C ASP A 821 -20.46 -3.07 -18.55
N ASP A 822 -19.70 -4.17 -18.44
CA ASP A 822 -19.23 -4.68 -17.13
C ASP A 822 -17.70 -4.91 -17.09
N LEU A 823 -16.98 -4.19 -17.98
CA LEU A 823 -15.52 -4.18 -18.08
C LEU A 823 -14.88 -2.78 -18.00
N ALA A 824 -15.68 -1.71 -17.87
CA ALA A 824 -15.23 -0.35 -17.66
C ALA A 824 -15.54 0.11 -16.23
N MET A 825 -14.50 0.33 -15.42
CA MET A 825 -14.52 1.16 -14.20
C MET A 825 -13.14 1.77 -13.98
N ASP A 826 -13.09 2.88 -13.23
CA ASP A 826 -11.90 3.70 -12.92
C ASP A 826 -11.23 4.40 -14.14
N ASN A 827 -12.01 5.23 -14.84
CA ASN A 827 -11.54 6.44 -15.55
C ASN A 827 -12.77 7.34 -15.93
N GLU A 828 -13.19 8.22 -15.01
CA GLU A 828 -14.25 9.22 -15.24
C GLU A 828 -13.62 10.59 -15.52
N ASP A 829 -13.72 11.12 -16.75
CA ASP A 829 -13.51 12.56 -17.06
C ASP A 829 -13.99 13.00 -18.48
N GLU A 830 -14.37 12.08 -19.38
CA GLU A 830 -14.74 12.38 -20.79
C GLU A 830 -16.13 11.79 -21.18
N ALA A 831 -17.21 12.54 -20.95
CA ALA A 831 -18.53 12.34 -21.59
C ALA A 831 -19.54 13.49 -21.26
N VAL A 832 -19.63 14.51 -22.12
CA VAL A 832 -20.70 15.55 -22.05
C VAL A 832 -21.19 15.86 -23.47
N LYS A 833 -22.52 16.11 -23.62
CA LYS A 833 -23.30 16.22 -24.89
C LYS A 833 -23.51 14.85 -25.55
N THR A 834 -24.72 14.31 -25.65
CA THR A 834 -25.92 14.92 -26.27
C THR A 834 -27.23 14.61 -25.54
N LEU A 835 -28.27 15.41 -25.84
CA LEU A 835 -29.68 15.18 -25.48
C LEU A 835 -30.53 15.43 -26.74
N ASP A 836 -31.61 14.66 -26.92
CA ASP A 836 -32.87 15.16 -27.47
C ASP A 836 -34.04 14.17 -27.28
N ASP A 837 -35.24 14.73 -27.13
CA ASP A 837 -36.49 14.17 -26.61
C ASP A 837 -37.13 12.95 -27.32
N ASN A 838 -37.75 12.03 -26.55
CA ASN A 838 -39.23 11.85 -26.38
C ASN A 838 -39.64 10.44 -25.84
N LYS A 839 -40.86 10.13 -25.35
CA LYS A 839 -41.81 10.79 -24.40
C LYS A 839 -43.04 9.87 -24.08
N ARG A 840 -43.23 9.45 -22.81
CA ARG A 840 -44.48 8.94 -22.15
C ARG A 840 -45.03 7.55 -22.60
N HIS A 841 -45.19 6.57 -21.68
CA HIS A 841 -46.39 6.14 -20.90
C HIS A 841 -47.34 5.15 -21.65
N GLY A 842 -47.90 4.08 -21.05
CA GLY A 842 -47.66 3.44 -19.73
C GLY A 842 -48.79 2.49 -19.25
N SER A 843 -48.48 1.60 -18.27
CA SER A 843 -49.41 0.80 -17.41
C SER A 843 -50.35 -0.28 -18.03
N SER A 844 -50.84 -1.32 -17.31
CA SER A 844 -50.36 -2.05 -16.09
C SER A 844 -51.22 -3.30 -15.80
N SER A 845 -50.68 -4.27 -15.02
CA SER A 845 -51.39 -5.30 -14.21
C SER A 845 -52.17 -6.40 -14.98
N THR A 846 -52.29 -7.67 -14.55
CA THR A 846 -51.78 -8.48 -13.39
C THR A 846 -51.82 -9.97 -13.82
N ALA A 847 -51.49 -11.06 -13.09
CA ALA A 847 -50.97 -11.44 -11.76
C ALA A 847 -50.60 -12.96 -11.85
N SER A 848 -49.95 -13.66 -10.91
CA SER A 848 -48.88 -13.38 -9.92
C SER A 848 -48.44 -14.74 -9.31
N GLY A 849 -47.24 -14.88 -8.73
CA GLY A 849 -46.89 -16.13 -8.00
C GLY A 849 -45.41 -16.39 -7.68
N VAL A 850 -45.14 -16.67 -6.39
CA VAL A 850 -43.85 -17.12 -5.79
C VAL A 850 -42.70 -16.12 -5.85
N VAL A 851 -42.06 -15.85 -4.70
CA VAL A 851 -41.18 -14.68 -4.50
C VAL A 851 -39.70 -15.06 -4.41
N TRP A 852 -38.91 -14.65 -5.41
CA TRP A 852 -37.44 -14.57 -5.35
C TRP A 852 -36.94 -13.28 -6.03
N ALA A 853 -36.25 -12.42 -5.28
CA ALA A 853 -35.29 -11.38 -5.73
C ALA A 853 -35.67 -10.33 -6.82
N GLU A 854 -36.80 -10.42 -7.52
CA GLU A 854 -37.17 -9.49 -8.60
C GLU A 854 -37.97 -8.28 -8.11
N ASN A 855 -37.27 -7.31 -7.51
CA ASN A 855 -37.58 -5.87 -7.64
C ASN A 855 -36.47 -4.98 -7.06
N VAL A 856 -35.22 -5.26 -7.47
CA VAL A 856 -34.10 -4.37 -7.16
C VAL A 856 -34.21 -3.13 -8.05
N GLY A 857 -34.69 -2.02 -7.47
CA GLY A 857 -35.02 -0.80 -8.21
C GLY A 857 -33.84 -0.27 -9.04
N LYS A 858 -34.09 -0.05 -10.35
CA LYS A 858 -33.15 0.62 -11.25
C LYS A 858 -32.78 2.00 -10.70
N GLY A 859 -31.53 2.42 -10.88
CA GLY A 859 -31.10 3.76 -10.51
C GLY A 859 -31.93 4.85 -11.19
N VAL A 860 -31.91 6.07 -10.64
CA VAL A 860 -32.45 7.25 -11.34
C VAL A 860 -31.75 7.34 -12.71
N ASN A 861 -32.49 7.74 -13.75
CA ASN A 861 -32.10 7.65 -15.17
C ASN A 861 -32.06 6.22 -15.78
N GLY A 862 -32.53 5.18 -15.08
CA GLY A 862 -32.87 3.87 -15.65
C GLY A 862 -31.70 2.98 -16.10
N ARG A 863 -30.48 3.52 -16.14
CA ARG A 863 -29.21 2.82 -16.44
C ARG A 863 -28.34 2.55 -15.21
N GLY A 864 -28.66 3.13 -14.05
CA GLY A 864 -27.85 3.01 -12.83
C GLY A 864 -27.96 1.65 -12.14
N LYS A 865 -26.83 1.17 -11.58
CA LYS A 865 -26.76 -0.01 -10.72
C LYS A 865 -27.47 0.25 -9.37
N ALA A 866 -27.80 -0.82 -8.65
CA ALA A 866 -28.63 -0.75 -7.45
C ALA A 866 -27.94 -0.04 -6.27
N LEU A 867 -28.60 0.98 -5.70
CA LEU A 867 -28.16 1.68 -4.50
C LEU A 867 -28.52 0.88 -3.23
N LEU A 868 -27.87 -0.27 -3.03
CA LEU A 868 -28.06 -1.10 -1.84
C LEU A 868 -27.40 -0.43 -0.61
N SER A 869 -28.13 -0.34 0.50
CA SER A 869 -27.59 0.08 1.80
C SER A 869 -26.97 -1.06 2.62
N THR A 870 -26.73 -2.24 2.02
CA THR A 870 -25.93 -3.33 2.62
C THR A 870 -24.51 -2.88 2.93
N TYR A 871 -23.80 -3.58 3.82
CA TYR A 871 -22.35 -3.43 3.91
C TYR A 871 -21.73 -4.31 2.82
N GLU A 872 -20.94 -3.70 1.95
CA GLU A 872 -20.42 -4.34 0.73
C GLU A 872 -18.88 -4.37 0.76
N PRO A 873 -18.26 -5.43 1.34
CA PRO A 873 -16.81 -5.50 1.51
C PRO A 873 -16.03 -5.46 0.20
N ASP A 874 -14.91 -4.72 0.17
CA ASP A 874 -14.03 -4.54 -1.00
C ASP A 874 -14.73 -3.96 -2.25
N LYS A 875 -15.91 -3.34 -2.09
CA LYS A 875 -16.62 -2.60 -3.15
C LYS A 875 -16.57 -1.09 -2.88
N ARG A 876 -16.54 -0.33 -3.98
CA ARG A 876 -16.91 1.09 -3.98
C ARG A 876 -18.39 1.19 -4.34
N CYS A 877 -19.18 1.82 -3.48
CA CYS A 877 -20.63 1.85 -3.61
C CYS A 877 -21.15 3.27 -3.70
N GLU A 878 -22.12 3.51 -4.59
CA GLU A 878 -22.75 4.82 -4.77
C GLU A 878 -23.78 5.14 -3.68
N SER A 879 -24.19 4.14 -2.89
CA SER A 879 -24.97 4.33 -1.66
C SER A 879 -24.17 5.00 -0.54
N TRP A 880 -22.84 5.08 -0.66
CA TRP A 880 -21.94 5.83 0.22
C TRP A 880 -21.22 6.90 -0.61
N LEU A 881 -21.55 8.17 -0.40
CA LEU A 881 -20.91 9.30 -1.08
C LEU A 881 -20.00 10.04 -0.10
N LYS A 882 -18.95 10.71 -0.60
CA LYS A 882 -18.13 11.63 0.21
C LYS A 882 -17.99 12.97 -0.49
N VAL A 883 -18.32 14.03 0.25
CA VAL A 883 -18.24 15.43 -0.18
C VAL A 883 -17.16 16.09 0.67
N LYS A 884 -16.26 16.84 0.05
CA LYS A 884 -15.09 17.44 0.70
C LYS A 884 -14.81 18.86 0.19
N LYS A 885 -14.15 19.68 1.02
CA LYS A 885 -13.68 21.02 0.61
C LYS A 885 -12.84 20.99 -0.68
N ASP A 886 -11.90 20.04 -0.83
CA ASP A 886 -11.01 19.97 -2.01
C ASP A 886 -11.72 19.53 -3.31
N TYR A 887 -12.88 18.88 -3.22
CA TYR A 887 -13.65 18.38 -4.36
C TYR A 887 -14.76 19.33 -4.84
N VAL A 888 -15.19 20.29 -4.03
CA VAL A 888 -16.21 21.27 -4.45
C VAL A 888 -15.55 22.43 -5.20
N GLU A 889 -16.06 22.70 -6.39
CA GLU A 889 -15.57 23.78 -7.24
C GLU A 889 -15.82 25.15 -6.58
N GLY A 890 -14.84 26.05 -6.64
CA GLY A 890 -14.86 27.35 -5.95
C GLY A 890 -14.57 27.32 -4.44
N LEU A 891 -14.57 26.15 -3.78
CA LEU A 891 -14.52 26.04 -2.31
C LEU A 891 -13.18 25.55 -1.72
N GLY A 892 -12.27 25.04 -2.54
CA GLY A 892 -10.97 24.50 -2.11
C GLY A 892 -9.78 25.42 -2.40
N ASP A 893 -8.91 25.63 -1.41
CA ASP A 893 -7.78 26.56 -1.48
C ASP A 893 -6.80 26.17 -2.60
N SER A 894 -6.64 27.05 -3.59
CA SER A 894 -5.72 26.86 -4.72
C SER A 894 -4.51 27.80 -4.64
N LEU A 895 -3.39 27.33 -5.16
CA LEU A 895 -2.13 28.06 -5.24
C LEU A 895 -1.62 27.99 -6.68
N ASP A 896 -1.40 29.16 -7.26
CA ASP A 896 -0.71 29.32 -8.54
C ASP A 896 0.80 29.14 -8.31
N LEU A 897 1.41 28.10 -8.87
CA LEU A 897 2.81 27.71 -8.63
C LEU A 897 3.64 27.61 -9.91
N VAL A 898 4.93 27.87 -9.80
CA VAL A 898 5.90 27.86 -10.92
C VAL A 898 6.57 26.48 -11.03
N PRO A 899 6.59 25.82 -12.20
CA PRO A 899 7.32 24.58 -12.41
C PRO A 899 8.82 24.85 -12.63
N ILE A 900 9.69 24.25 -11.81
CA ILE A 900 11.14 24.56 -11.77
C ILE A 900 12.06 23.37 -12.10
N GLY A 901 11.51 22.16 -12.24
CA GLY A 901 12.29 20.97 -12.61
C GLY A 901 11.53 19.67 -12.40
N ALA A 902 12.15 18.52 -12.69
CA ALA A 902 11.52 17.22 -12.55
C ALA A 902 12.48 16.05 -12.30
N TRP A 903 11.89 14.90 -11.96
CA TRP A 903 12.56 13.59 -11.91
C TRP A 903 12.06 12.70 -13.05
N HIS A 904 12.89 11.73 -13.45
CA HIS A 904 12.47 10.66 -14.36
C HIS A 904 11.37 9.82 -13.69
N GLY A 905 10.28 9.57 -14.43
CA GLY A 905 9.12 8.85 -13.91
C GLY A 905 9.35 7.37 -13.64
N MET A 906 8.35 6.74 -13.01
CA MET A 906 8.41 5.34 -12.61
C MET A 906 7.15 4.57 -13.05
N GLY A 907 7.31 3.29 -13.40
CA GLY A 907 6.20 2.44 -13.83
C GLY A 907 5.51 2.97 -15.10
N ARG A 908 4.18 3.20 -15.06
CA ARG A 908 3.42 3.77 -16.19
C ARG A 908 4.03 5.08 -16.71
N LYS A 909 4.67 5.87 -15.84
CA LYS A 909 5.26 7.17 -16.18
C LYS A 909 6.75 7.10 -16.53
N ALA A 910 7.36 5.92 -16.69
CA ALA A 910 8.80 5.80 -16.94
C ALA A 910 9.32 6.63 -18.13
N THR A 911 8.45 6.90 -19.12
CA THR A 911 8.77 7.72 -20.29
C THR A 911 8.49 9.22 -20.10
N TRP A 912 8.05 9.67 -18.92
CA TRP A 912 7.55 11.03 -18.67
C TRP A 912 8.19 11.65 -17.42
N TRP A 913 8.24 12.98 -17.41
CA TRP A 913 8.64 13.75 -16.23
C TRP A 913 7.62 13.65 -15.09
N SER A 914 7.98 12.98 -13.98
CA SER A 914 7.13 12.90 -12.78
C SER A 914 7.89 12.28 -11.59
N PRO A 915 7.88 12.87 -10.37
CA PRO A 915 7.27 14.15 -10.00
C PRO A 915 7.87 15.37 -10.70
N MET A 916 7.06 16.41 -10.78
CA MET A 916 7.49 17.77 -11.12
C MET A 916 7.69 18.54 -9.81
N LEU A 917 8.74 19.35 -9.72
CA LEU A 917 9.04 20.25 -8.60
C LEU A 917 8.40 21.61 -8.84
N LEU A 918 7.58 22.07 -7.90
CA LEU A 918 6.87 23.34 -8.01
C LEU A 918 7.28 24.31 -6.89
N ALA A 919 7.30 25.60 -7.20
CA ALA A 919 7.78 26.68 -6.35
C ALA A 919 6.77 27.84 -6.21
N LEU A 920 6.92 28.58 -5.11
CA LEU A 920 6.38 29.93 -4.90
C LEU A 920 7.36 30.97 -5.46
N TYR A 921 6.88 32.18 -5.69
CA TYR A 921 7.72 33.36 -5.95
C TYR A 921 7.76 34.26 -4.72
N ASP A 922 8.96 34.58 -4.22
CA ASP A 922 9.13 35.59 -3.18
C ASP A 922 9.43 36.97 -3.80
N PRO A 923 8.49 37.93 -3.76
CA PRO A 923 8.72 39.27 -4.32
C PRO A 923 9.74 40.09 -3.52
N THR A 924 10.11 39.66 -2.31
CA THR A 924 11.08 40.34 -1.43
C THR A 924 12.52 40.10 -1.87
N THR A 925 12.80 38.90 -2.38
CA THR A 925 14.15 38.42 -2.75
C THR A 925 14.29 38.12 -4.23
N GLY A 926 13.19 37.93 -4.96
CA GLY A 926 13.16 37.45 -6.35
C GLY A 926 13.35 35.93 -6.48
N VAL A 927 13.46 35.21 -5.35
CA VAL A 927 13.81 33.78 -5.32
C VAL A 927 12.58 32.89 -5.51
N LEU A 928 12.74 31.81 -6.28
CA LEU A 928 11.74 30.74 -6.38
C LEU A 928 11.94 29.70 -5.26
N GLN A 929 11.04 29.67 -4.28
CA GLN A 929 11.11 28.74 -3.14
C GLN A 929 10.31 27.46 -3.40
N ALA A 930 10.96 26.30 -3.44
CA ALA A 930 10.29 25.03 -3.68
C ALA A 930 9.33 24.65 -2.55
N VAL A 931 8.08 24.34 -2.91
CA VAL A 931 6.99 24.04 -1.97
C VAL A 931 6.46 22.61 -2.06
N CYS A 932 6.38 22.01 -3.24
CA CYS A 932 5.78 20.68 -3.38
C CYS A 932 6.32 19.87 -4.59
N LYS A 933 6.00 18.58 -4.60
CA LYS A 933 6.18 17.67 -5.75
C LYS A 933 4.81 17.25 -6.24
N CYS A 934 4.45 17.59 -7.47
CA CYS A 934 3.16 17.20 -8.05
C CYS A 934 3.28 15.91 -8.88
N ILE A 935 2.27 15.05 -8.77
CA ILE A 935 2.16 13.76 -9.52
C ILE A 935 0.75 13.47 -10.04
N SER A 936 -0.23 14.36 -9.83
CA SER A 936 -1.65 14.09 -10.05
C SER A 936 -2.39 15.30 -10.63
N GLY A 937 -3.48 15.07 -11.36
CA GLY A 937 -4.25 16.10 -12.09
C GLY A 937 -3.89 16.22 -13.58
N PHE A 938 -2.75 15.68 -14.00
CA PHE A 938 -2.28 15.71 -15.38
C PHE A 938 -2.84 14.58 -16.24
N THR A 939 -3.27 14.87 -17.47
CA THR A 939 -3.70 13.89 -18.47
C THR A 939 -2.53 13.25 -19.22
N ASP A 940 -2.75 12.09 -19.86
CA ASP A 940 -1.78 11.44 -20.75
C ASP A 940 -1.44 12.29 -21.99
N ALA A 941 -2.27 13.28 -22.34
CA ALA A 941 -1.95 14.27 -23.37
C ALA A 941 -0.96 15.32 -22.82
N PHE A 942 -1.24 15.88 -21.63
CA PHE A 942 -0.36 16.85 -20.98
C PHE A 942 1.05 16.31 -20.76
N TYR A 943 1.21 15.03 -20.35
CA TYR A 943 2.55 14.44 -20.21
C TYR A 943 3.33 14.32 -21.53
N LYS A 944 2.66 14.10 -22.66
CA LYS A 944 3.33 14.04 -23.98
C LYS A 944 3.80 15.43 -24.42
N ASP A 945 2.94 16.42 -24.24
CA ASP A 945 3.24 17.83 -24.51
C ASP A 945 4.36 18.38 -23.60
N LEU A 946 4.30 18.09 -22.30
CA LEU A 946 5.33 18.46 -21.32
C LEU A 946 6.72 17.87 -21.66
N ASN A 947 6.76 16.65 -22.22
CA ASN A 947 7.99 16.04 -22.74
C ASN A 947 8.54 16.75 -24.00
N VAL A 948 7.70 17.46 -24.76
CA VAL A 948 8.14 18.28 -25.92
C VAL A 948 8.59 19.67 -25.44
N ARG A 949 7.80 20.33 -24.59
CA ARG A 949 8.12 21.63 -23.99
C ARG A 949 9.40 21.60 -23.15
N TYR A 950 9.68 20.48 -22.49
CA TYR A 950 10.87 20.27 -21.65
C TYR A 950 11.67 19.02 -22.09
N ALA A 951 11.99 18.93 -23.37
CA ALA A 951 12.84 17.86 -23.92
C ALA A 951 14.27 17.93 -23.34
N GLU A 952 14.83 16.82 -22.85
CA GLU A 952 16.15 16.82 -22.19
C GLU A 952 17.27 17.32 -23.12
N GLY A 953 17.88 18.46 -22.79
CA GLY A 953 18.92 19.12 -23.59
C GLY A 953 18.43 20.30 -24.44
N SER A 954 17.18 20.75 -24.29
CA SER A 954 16.70 22.02 -24.84
C SER A 954 17.19 23.24 -24.05
N ASP A 955 16.91 24.44 -24.57
CA ASP A 955 17.05 25.71 -23.84
C ASP A 955 16.04 25.87 -22.68
N THR A 956 15.06 24.97 -22.57
CA THR A 956 14.05 24.92 -21.50
C THR A 956 14.32 23.85 -20.44
N CYS A 957 15.17 22.84 -20.70
CA CYS A 957 15.32 21.66 -19.86
C CYS A 957 16.78 21.16 -19.84
N VAL A 958 17.48 21.44 -18.75
CA VAL A 958 18.92 21.17 -18.58
C VAL A 958 19.14 20.18 -17.45
N ARG A 959 19.98 19.16 -17.68
CA ARG A 959 20.22 18.09 -16.72
C ARG A 959 20.92 18.60 -15.46
N ALA A 960 20.32 18.36 -14.30
CA ALA A 960 20.80 18.90 -13.02
C ALA A 960 21.96 18.06 -12.48
N ARG A 961 23.13 18.69 -12.23
CA ARG A 961 24.30 18.05 -11.61
C ARG A 961 24.46 18.55 -10.18
N TRP A 962 24.61 17.62 -9.23
CA TRP A 962 24.59 17.93 -7.80
C TRP A 962 25.63 19.01 -7.42
N GLY A 963 25.16 20.13 -6.89
CA GLY A 963 26.01 21.25 -6.46
C GLY A 963 26.34 22.28 -7.55
N GLU A 964 25.88 22.10 -8.79
CA GLU A 964 25.89 23.16 -9.81
C GLU A 964 24.66 24.06 -9.64
N ALA A 965 24.84 25.38 -9.80
CA ALA A 965 23.75 26.35 -9.71
C ALA A 965 22.69 26.16 -10.80
N ASN A 966 21.53 26.83 -10.66
CA ASN A 966 20.49 26.81 -11.68
C ASN A 966 21.02 27.42 -13.00
N PRO A 967 20.98 26.70 -14.13
CA PRO A 967 21.59 27.15 -15.39
C PRO A 967 20.84 28.29 -16.09
N PHE A 968 19.63 28.66 -15.63
CA PHE A 968 18.80 29.70 -16.24
C PHE A 968 19.00 31.10 -15.63
N GLY A 969 19.95 31.27 -14.71
CA GLY A 969 20.27 32.57 -14.11
C GLY A 969 19.21 33.10 -13.12
N ILE A 970 18.27 32.24 -12.72
CA ILE A 970 17.23 32.52 -11.72
C ILE A 970 17.61 31.81 -10.43
N GLU A 971 17.51 32.50 -9.29
CA GLU A 971 17.81 31.92 -7.98
C GLU A 971 16.62 31.06 -7.50
N VAL A 972 16.92 29.82 -7.12
CA VAL A 972 15.92 28.81 -6.78
C VAL A 972 16.37 28.04 -5.55
N GLU A 973 15.59 28.13 -4.48
CA GLU A 973 15.80 27.34 -3.28
C GLU A 973 15.04 26.02 -3.34
N THR A 974 15.77 24.91 -3.20
CA THR A 974 15.19 23.56 -3.13
C THR A 974 15.56 22.79 -1.86
N GLY A 975 16.31 23.42 -0.95
CA GLY A 975 16.79 22.79 0.28
C GLY A 975 17.66 21.56 -0.01
N ASN A 976 17.21 20.38 0.44
CA ASN A 976 17.90 19.11 0.19
C ASN A 976 17.38 18.36 -1.07
N LEU A 977 16.48 18.98 -1.86
CA LEU A 977 15.87 18.35 -3.03
C LEU A 977 16.64 18.70 -4.30
N TRP A 978 17.13 17.67 -5.00
CA TRP A 978 17.78 17.83 -6.31
C TRP A 978 16.98 17.10 -7.40
N PRO A 979 16.46 17.79 -8.43
CA PRO A 979 15.80 17.15 -9.57
C PRO A 979 16.79 16.34 -10.43
N ASP A 980 16.31 15.51 -11.35
CA ASP A 980 17.16 14.97 -12.43
C ASP A 980 17.38 16.03 -13.53
N VAL A 981 16.40 16.91 -13.75
CA VAL A 981 16.46 18.05 -14.69
C VAL A 981 15.95 19.35 -14.07
N TRP A 982 16.67 20.46 -14.30
CA TRP A 982 16.16 21.81 -14.09
C TRP A 982 15.30 22.22 -15.27
N TRP A 983 14.20 22.91 -15.01
CA TRP A 983 13.37 23.53 -16.03
C TRP A 983 13.47 25.04 -15.96
N LYS A 984 13.42 25.68 -17.12
CA LYS A 984 13.35 27.13 -17.25
C LYS A 984 11.99 27.60 -16.71
N PRO A 985 11.95 28.43 -15.65
CA PRO A 985 10.71 29.05 -15.19
C PRO A 985 10.13 29.90 -16.31
N GLN A 986 8.93 29.55 -16.80
CA GLN A 986 8.25 30.23 -17.91
C GLN A 986 6.73 30.03 -17.92
N GLU A 987 6.17 29.38 -16.90
CA GLU A 987 4.76 29.00 -16.78
C GLU A 987 4.29 29.16 -15.33
N VAL A 988 2.97 29.27 -15.14
CA VAL A 988 2.31 29.17 -13.82
C VAL A 988 1.19 28.14 -13.92
N TRP A 989 1.06 27.27 -12.92
CA TRP A 989 0.06 26.20 -12.86
C TRP A 989 -0.83 26.36 -11.63
N GLU A 990 -2.15 26.25 -11.77
CA GLU A 990 -3.08 26.21 -10.64
C GLU A 990 -3.00 24.82 -9.98
N ILE A 991 -2.57 24.79 -8.72
CA ILE A 991 -2.45 23.57 -7.91
C ILE A 991 -3.39 23.66 -6.71
N ARG A 992 -4.23 22.64 -6.53
CA ARG A 992 -5.07 22.49 -5.31
C ARG A 992 -4.45 21.48 -4.36
N GLY A 993 -4.54 21.76 -3.06
CA GLY A 993 -4.17 20.84 -1.98
C GLY A 993 -5.36 20.33 -1.20
N ALA A 994 -5.10 19.45 -0.23
CA ALA A 994 -6.01 19.23 0.90
C ALA A 994 -5.70 20.19 2.06
N ASP A 995 -4.42 20.25 2.47
CA ASP A 995 -3.94 21.03 3.62
C ASP A 995 -2.54 21.62 3.33
N VAL A 996 -2.12 22.59 4.13
CA VAL A 996 -0.73 23.08 4.22
C VAL A 996 -0.09 22.50 5.48
N THR A 997 1.13 21.99 5.37
CA THR A 997 1.81 21.21 6.41
C THR A 997 3.26 21.64 6.58
N ILE A 998 3.80 21.57 7.80
CA ILE A 998 5.23 21.83 8.06
C ILE A 998 6.08 20.72 7.43
N SER A 999 7.15 21.10 6.73
CA SER A 999 8.04 20.21 5.98
C SER A 999 9.51 20.34 6.39
N PRO A 1000 10.20 19.23 6.69
CA PRO A 1000 11.66 19.23 6.88
C PRO A 1000 12.46 19.18 5.56
N ASN A 1001 11.80 19.22 4.40
CA ASN A 1001 12.41 19.01 3.08
C ASN A 1001 12.24 20.18 2.09
N TYR A 1002 11.38 21.15 2.40
CA TYR A 1002 11.01 22.28 1.53
C TYR A 1002 11.37 23.59 2.23
N THR A 1003 11.77 24.63 1.49
CA THR A 1003 12.21 25.92 2.04
C THR A 1003 11.13 27.00 2.00
N ALA A 1004 10.07 26.80 1.21
CA ALA A 1004 8.92 27.70 1.12
C ALA A 1004 8.44 28.20 2.49
N ALA A 1005 8.48 29.51 2.72
CA ALA A 1005 8.04 30.16 3.96
C ALA A 1005 8.79 29.76 5.25
N ILE A 1006 10.06 29.35 5.16
CA ILE A 1006 11.00 29.39 6.30
C ILE A 1006 11.00 30.81 6.91
N GLY A 1007 11.09 30.90 8.25
CA GLY A 1007 11.06 32.16 9.00
C GLY A 1007 9.67 32.79 9.18
N LEU A 1008 8.70 32.49 8.31
CA LEU A 1008 7.33 33.02 8.41
C LEU A 1008 6.42 32.19 9.34
N VAL A 1009 6.71 30.89 9.51
CA VAL A 1009 5.96 29.99 10.40
C VAL A 1009 6.86 29.23 11.37
N THR A 1010 8.03 28.76 10.92
CA THR A 1010 9.08 28.23 11.80
C THR A 1010 10.46 28.62 11.28
N GLU A 1011 11.41 28.80 12.19
CA GLU A 1011 12.78 29.23 11.85
C GLU A 1011 13.58 28.17 11.05
N GLU A 1012 13.33 26.88 11.28
CA GLU A 1012 14.11 25.78 10.69
C GLU A 1012 13.43 25.07 9.49
N LYS A 1013 12.11 25.20 9.33
CA LYS A 1013 11.31 24.32 8.44
C LYS A 1013 10.30 25.13 7.65
N GLY A 1014 10.28 24.91 6.35
CA GLY A 1014 9.28 25.48 5.45
C GLY A 1014 7.96 24.73 5.49
N LEU A 1015 7.07 25.11 4.59
CA LEU A 1015 5.73 24.56 4.40
C LEU A 1015 5.65 23.70 3.13
N SER A 1016 4.63 22.86 3.04
CA SER A 1016 4.34 22.03 1.87
C SER A 1016 2.87 21.64 1.79
N ILE A 1017 2.40 21.38 0.57
CA ILE A 1017 1.01 21.07 0.26
C ILE A 1017 0.75 19.56 0.39
N ARG A 1018 -0.25 19.15 1.18
CA ARG A 1018 -0.75 17.77 1.28
C ARG A 1018 -1.58 17.44 0.04
N PHE A 1019 -1.26 16.32 -0.63
CA PHE A 1019 -1.93 15.82 -1.83
C PHE A 1019 -2.09 16.82 -3.00
N PRO A 1020 -1.01 17.45 -3.49
CA PRO A 1020 -1.08 18.45 -4.57
C PRO A 1020 -1.63 17.84 -5.88
N ARG A 1021 -2.58 18.55 -6.49
CA ARG A 1021 -3.23 18.23 -7.76
C ARG A 1021 -3.15 19.42 -8.70
N PHE A 1022 -2.63 19.20 -9.90
CA PHE A 1022 -2.78 20.13 -11.00
C PHE A 1022 -4.26 20.27 -11.39
N ILE A 1023 -4.69 21.51 -11.61
CA ILE A 1023 -6.03 21.84 -12.12
C ILE A 1023 -5.92 22.30 -13.58
N LYS A 1024 -5.11 23.34 -13.83
CA LYS A 1024 -4.87 23.90 -15.17
C LYS A 1024 -3.56 24.69 -15.24
N GLY A 1025 -3.11 24.99 -16.45
CA GLY A 1025 -2.16 26.09 -16.68
C GLY A 1025 -2.82 27.45 -16.47
N ARG A 1026 -2.02 28.46 -16.15
CA ARG A 1026 -2.41 29.87 -15.99
C ARG A 1026 -1.67 30.72 -17.00
N GLU A 1027 -2.12 30.64 -18.25
CA GLU A 1027 -1.67 31.49 -19.36
C GLU A 1027 -1.97 32.98 -19.11
N ASP A 1028 -2.86 33.27 -18.16
CA ASP A 1028 -3.23 34.58 -17.66
C ASP A 1028 -2.27 35.15 -16.59
N LYS A 1029 -1.19 34.43 -16.23
CA LYS A 1029 -0.25 34.84 -15.18
C LYS A 1029 1.23 34.75 -15.55
N THR A 1030 2.00 35.75 -15.14
CA THR A 1030 3.47 35.71 -15.16
C THR A 1030 4.04 35.07 -13.88
N ILE A 1031 5.34 34.75 -13.88
CA ILE A 1031 6.07 34.11 -12.77
C ILE A 1031 5.94 34.95 -11.48
N GLU A 1032 6.00 36.27 -11.63
CA GLU A 1032 5.94 37.26 -10.54
C GLU A 1032 4.52 37.36 -9.93
N GLN A 1033 3.51 36.85 -10.65
CA GLN A 1033 2.10 36.78 -10.22
C GLN A 1033 1.72 35.40 -9.64
N ALA A 1034 2.70 34.52 -9.46
CA ALA A 1034 2.53 33.27 -8.72
C ALA A 1034 2.29 33.53 -7.22
N SER A 1035 1.93 32.47 -6.50
CA SER A 1035 1.67 32.53 -5.05
C SER A 1035 2.97 32.78 -4.28
N THR A 1036 2.86 33.47 -3.14
CA THR A 1036 4.02 33.93 -2.36
C THR A 1036 4.19 33.14 -1.06
N PRO A 1037 5.37 33.18 -0.42
CA PRO A 1037 5.57 32.60 0.92
C PRO A 1037 4.58 33.13 1.96
N ALA A 1038 4.22 34.42 1.86
CA ALA A 1038 3.23 35.06 2.73
C ALA A 1038 1.80 34.51 2.51
N SER A 1039 1.37 34.25 1.27
CA SER A 1039 0.04 33.67 1.04
C SER A 1039 -0.04 32.22 1.50
N LEU A 1040 1.03 31.43 1.35
CA LEU A 1040 1.10 30.07 1.91
C LEU A 1040 1.07 30.09 3.46
N ALA A 1041 1.80 31.00 4.09
CA ALA A 1041 1.80 31.17 5.55
C ALA A 1041 0.42 31.60 6.07
N LYS A 1042 -0.28 32.51 5.39
CA LYS A 1042 -1.67 32.90 5.71
C LYS A 1042 -2.61 31.68 5.74
N ILE A 1043 -2.60 30.88 4.67
CA ILE A 1043 -3.44 29.67 4.57
C ILE A 1043 -3.11 28.69 5.72
N TYR A 1044 -1.83 28.52 6.05
CA TYR A 1044 -1.42 27.69 7.19
C TYR A 1044 -1.98 28.21 8.52
N PHE A 1045 -1.85 29.51 8.83
CA PHE A 1045 -2.37 30.07 10.08
C PHE A 1045 -3.90 30.00 10.15
N GLU A 1046 -4.62 30.19 9.03
CA GLU A 1046 -6.07 30.01 8.95
C GLU A 1046 -6.49 28.54 9.19
N GLN A 1047 -5.69 27.58 8.72
CA GLN A 1047 -5.87 26.16 9.05
C GLN A 1047 -5.60 25.86 10.54
N GLN A 1048 -4.59 26.49 11.16
CA GLN A 1048 -4.26 26.30 12.58
C GLN A 1048 -5.24 26.97 13.58
N LYS A 1049 -6.12 27.90 13.16
CA LYS A 1049 -7.16 28.46 14.04
C LYS A 1049 -7.97 27.33 14.69
N ALA A 1050 -8.04 27.30 16.01
CA ALA A 1050 -8.60 26.18 16.77
C ALA A 1050 -10.07 25.89 16.41
N ALA A 1051 -10.45 24.60 16.47
CA ALA A 1051 -11.85 24.19 16.35
C ALA A 1051 -12.69 24.70 17.54
N PRO A 1052 -14.01 24.95 17.36
CA PRO A 1052 -14.90 25.25 18.48
C PRO A 1052 -14.93 24.08 19.49
N ALA A 1053 -15.13 24.41 20.77
CA ALA A 1053 -15.21 23.41 21.83
C ALA A 1053 -16.49 22.55 21.69
N PRO A 1054 -16.42 21.23 21.93
CA PRO A 1054 -17.57 20.34 21.78
C PRO A 1054 -18.68 20.69 22.79
N GLY A 1055 -19.83 21.13 22.29
CA GLY A 1055 -20.99 21.52 23.10
C GLY A 1055 -21.28 23.03 23.13
N GLY A 1056 -20.44 23.87 22.52
CA GLY A 1056 -20.80 25.26 22.27
C GLY A 1056 -21.84 25.37 21.15
N GLU A 1057 -23.06 25.78 21.48
CA GLU A 1057 -24.02 26.27 20.48
C GLU A 1057 -23.49 27.58 19.89
N ALA A 1058 -23.48 27.68 18.56
CA ALA A 1058 -23.14 28.91 17.88
C ALA A 1058 -24.28 29.92 18.11
N LYS A 1059 -24.06 30.90 18.99
CA LYS A 1059 -24.91 32.08 19.05
C LYS A 1059 -24.86 32.77 17.69
N GLY A 1060 -25.97 32.75 16.97
CA GLY A 1060 -26.10 33.49 15.72
C GLY A 1060 -25.79 34.96 15.96
N GLN A 1061 -24.73 35.43 15.31
CA GLN A 1061 -24.42 36.86 15.26
C GLN A 1061 -25.32 37.42 14.16
N GLY A 1062 -26.33 38.21 14.55
CA GLY A 1062 -27.34 38.72 13.62
C GLY A 1062 -26.74 39.73 12.66
N ASP A 1063 -27.20 39.71 11.42
CA ASP A 1063 -26.86 40.70 10.41
C ASP A 1063 -27.49 42.05 10.79
N GLU A 1064 -26.66 43.08 10.98
CA GLU A 1064 -27.06 44.48 10.93
C GLU A 1064 -26.45 45.10 9.66
N ASP A 1065 -27.28 45.25 8.63
CA ASP A 1065 -26.90 45.83 7.33
C ASP A 1065 -26.66 47.35 7.46
N GLU A 1066 -25.41 47.80 7.53
CA GLU A 1066 -25.05 49.19 7.22
C GLU A 1066 -24.60 49.34 5.76
N VAL A 1067 -25.52 49.86 4.94
CA VAL A 1067 -25.28 50.17 3.52
C VAL A 1067 -24.53 51.49 3.41
N ALA A 1068 -23.20 51.43 3.24
CA ALA A 1068 -22.38 52.60 2.95
C ALA A 1068 -22.36 52.91 1.44
N SER A 1069 -23.04 53.98 1.04
CA SER A 1069 -22.92 54.58 -0.30
C SER A 1069 -21.71 55.52 -0.37
N GLU A 1070 -21.01 55.53 -1.51
CA GLU A 1070 -19.98 56.53 -1.83
C GLU A 1070 -20.62 57.92 -2.03
N ASP A 1071 -20.02 58.97 -1.44
CA ASP A 1071 -20.06 60.34 -1.95
C ASP A 1071 -18.96 61.20 -1.27
N GLU A 1072 -18.73 62.42 -1.77
CA GLU A 1072 -17.43 63.11 -1.72
C GLU A 1072 -17.16 64.07 -0.53
N ALA A 1073 -15.89 64.55 -0.51
CA ALA A 1073 -15.45 65.91 -0.18
C ALA A 1073 -14.85 66.25 1.21
N GLU A 1074 -13.53 66.54 1.14
CA GLU A 1074 -12.81 67.75 1.61
C GLU A 1074 -12.69 68.15 3.11
N ASP A 1075 -11.43 68.50 3.42
CA ASP A 1075 -10.92 69.57 4.31
C ASP A 1075 -10.77 69.47 5.86
N ASP A 1076 -9.61 70.02 6.25
CA ASP A 1076 -9.15 70.68 7.47
C ASP A 1076 -9.21 70.03 8.88
N ASP A 1077 -8.07 69.40 9.21
CA ASP A 1077 -7.04 69.97 10.12
C ASP A 1077 -7.29 70.02 11.67
N GLN A 1078 -6.16 70.04 12.38
CA GLN A 1078 -5.93 70.50 13.76
C GLN A 1078 -6.03 69.56 14.99
N VAL A 1079 -4.83 69.08 15.36
CA VAL A 1079 -4.08 69.49 16.58
C VAL A 1079 -4.20 68.66 17.91
N LYS A 1080 -3.01 68.43 18.50
CA LYS A 1080 -2.65 68.10 19.91
C LYS A 1080 -2.82 66.67 20.46
N ALA A 1081 -1.79 65.88 20.15
CA ALA A 1081 -0.89 65.20 21.08
C ALA A 1081 -1.06 65.39 22.63
N SER A 1082 -1.04 64.27 23.35
CA SER A 1082 -0.22 63.96 24.55
C SER A 1082 -0.12 62.41 24.59
N VAL A 1083 1.00 61.69 24.75
CA VAL A 1083 2.30 61.92 25.42
C VAL A 1083 2.20 61.91 26.94
N ASP A 1084 2.29 60.70 27.51
CA ASP A 1084 3.31 60.20 28.45
C ASP A 1084 2.93 58.72 28.79
N ASP A 1085 3.77 57.83 29.31
CA ASP A 1085 5.13 57.31 29.04
C ASP A 1085 5.35 56.16 30.08
N ASP A 1086 6.56 55.60 30.19
CA ASP A 1086 7.03 54.56 31.15
C ASP A 1086 6.68 53.08 30.79
N PHE A 1087 7.57 52.32 30.12
CA PHE A 1087 8.82 51.68 30.58
C PHE A 1087 8.62 50.58 31.64
N GLU A 1088 8.70 49.30 31.26
CA GLU A 1088 9.92 48.45 31.13
C GLU A 1088 10.36 47.78 32.45
N LEU A 1089 10.35 46.44 32.48
CA LEU A 1089 11.53 45.61 32.18
C LEU A 1089 11.16 44.13 31.92
#